data_AF-A0A3B8JT93-F1
#
_entry.id   AF-A0A3B8JT93-F1
#
_cell.length_a   1.000
_cell.length_b   1.000
_cell.length_c   1.000
_cell.angle_alpha   90.00
_cell.angle_beta   90.00
_cell.angle_gamma   90.00
#
_symmetry.space_group_name_H-M   'P 1'
#
loop_
_entity.id
_entity.type
_entity.pdbx_description
1 polymer ?
#
loop_
_entity_poly.entity_id
_entity_poly.type
_entity_poly.pdbx_seq_one_letter_code
_entity_poly.pdbx_strand_id
1 'polypeptide(L)'
;MPVIPPSAGRLGVQKPSWLPDNPFTANDQAPDFPVDATGNYRPYLQMRATAVYHYTNGNRPIACVSSFYDPTDKYTARNTFDPFLPDVSGNLFDPNPPRRRQRDATKYNSNNGVTYGPPTATEQSVRYLLNEQAQLVYPNGRLVNPLLKDALATIAAMRNPAQQAAVDSTLCALQILGYRNVPPITPTPTPSGYPLPHGTIQEVAFLDGRQIKAIDGQDNPATLRAFDTNYLPTGKYDLAVEQRQPLEIRATVLNLNNLRQGATPAAPYARPEFMLPNSGIIYATRDDALPDGTQAAQQDYSDARDDASDPNGKQVLKLSASDFQLDLTRRPNGIMLTNGLELWRDLNYREEEKGLILASNTPVYIQATPVPAGSGSRATAITGGGFNLHKNGSDLVEEFTQPVANGFYNRTTLERNFACRSSDPRLPSGACNDPDRWRAATVIADSVTLLSNSTDPTKPFSGFKAGYRSDGDYDLRNNEIDNIANADTSTTALELQTVAGNPVAYNLDGVSIERKRLEQGFWNNNFVTTRNFTDTAYSRGTEVYTAANPSPTTDTVNSSYFNNAVTPVQRRGQFSEYLMEMCSKRVVSDCTANDWSLDPLGTGAGAGTKATTVIGQRFIIRQYPSGTTAQFPAERAIADNPELARLPRRVAFARDDEGRLILSTSKKPIPLGIDRSVAGRIACYTYDAAYTIPRRLTGSTAVTCQPYSSTAIRQAPNALWFATAAPSAPNTVSNYGYDLPLAYMNLPQVNSPLPLLTTGLRGTTNQPLLVPVLQLQAPRRAPANALPTLIDLAQTRYTNWLPRAAGDTTFNLIMAVGDSPSHPRIITPFSHAGDFNGGVQNLPRFLENWIQTSATDSPLFNTNISGSFIQIKRSYYATAPFTQLSEGSFPTYPTTRSIFGIYKQGYPTNNTSGKAPYYEIPNRNWGFDVGLLAQVPDLFSNQFVLAPTGKPNEFFREVNRNDEWVQTLLCAKIIDDPTVTPPIATSVAVNSDQRPNQFCQSRSGS
;
A
#
# COMPACT_ATOMS: atom_id res chain seq x y z
N MET A 1 -14.01 2.15 -5.46
CA MET A 1 -15.43 1.78 -5.32
C MET A 1 -16.28 2.67 -6.21
N PRO A 2 -17.28 2.10 -6.91
CA PRO A 2 -18.35 2.84 -7.57
C PRO A 2 -19.68 2.89 -6.79
N VAL A 3 -20.32 4.06 -6.64
CA VAL A 3 -21.29 4.41 -5.59
C VAL A 3 -22.26 5.64 -6.02
N ILE A 4 -23.50 5.51 -6.54
CA ILE A 4 -24.35 6.65 -7.09
C ILE A 4 -25.41 7.25 -6.10
N PRO A 5 -25.82 8.56 -6.17
CA PRO A 5 -27.00 9.17 -5.50
C PRO A 5 -28.30 9.32 -6.39
N PRO A 6 -29.47 9.75 -5.86
CA PRO A 6 -30.81 9.32 -6.33
C PRO A 6 -31.48 10.12 -7.48
N SER A 7 -32.25 9.35 -8.27
CA SER A 7 -33.42 9.60 -9.15
C SER A 7 -33.63 10.87 -10.03
N ALA A 8 -33.66 10.58 -11.35
CA ALA A 8 -34.68 10.88 -12.38
C ALA A 8 -34.62 12.13 -13.29
N GLY A 9 -34.50 11.87 -14.61
CA GLY A 9 -34.85 12.77 -15.72
C GLY A 9 -34.39 12.28 -17.11
N ARG A 10 -35.29 11.69 -17.90
CA ARG A 10 -35.08 11.18 -19.28
C ARG A 10 -34.58 12.26 -20.27
N LEU A 11 -33.73 11.86 -21.24
CA LEU A 11 -33.74 12.21 -22.69
C LEU A 11 -32.38 11.93 -23.36
N GLY A 12 -32.35 11.32 -24.54
CA GLY A 12 -31.16 10.70 -25.14
C GLY A 12 -29.99 11.65 -25.48
N VAL A 13 -28.78 11.26 -25.09
CA VAL A 13 -27.49 11.73 -25.64
C VAL A 13 -26.57 10.51 -25.75
N GLN A 14 -25.88 10.36 -26.88
CA GLN A 14 -24.97 9.23 -27.14
C GLN A 14 -23.81 9.20 -26.14
N LYS A 15 -23.54 8.00 -25.65
CA LYS A 15 -22.67 7.70 -24.52
C LYS A 15 -21.26 7.30 -24.98
N PRO A 16 -20.17 7.65 -24.25
CA PRO A 16 -18.85 7.08 -24.49
C PRO A 16 -18.86 5.56 -24.29
N SER A 17 -18.28 4.79 -25.22
CA SER A 17 -18.34 3.31 -25.27
C SER A 17 -17.69 2.57 -24.08
N TRP A 18 -16.96 3.28 -23.22
CA TRP A 18 -16.29 2.74 -22.03
C TRP A 18 -17.12 2.88 -20.75
N LEU A 19 -18.28 3.54 -20.81
CA LEU A 19 -19.23 3.61 -19.71
C LEU A 19 -20.32 2.53 -19.92
N PRO A 20 -20.57 1.62 -18.95
CA PRO A 20 -21.51 0.48 -19.12
C PRO A 20 -22.94 0.94 -19.31
N ASP A 21 -23.65 0.48 -20.36
CA ASP A 21 -24.79 1.08 -21.10
C ASP A 21 -25.91 1.82 -20.33
N ASN A 22 -26.08 1.68 -19.02
CA ASN A 22 -26.99 2.53 -18.25
C ASN A 22 -26.64 2.57 -16.76
N PRO A 23 -26.10 3.66 -16.19
CA PRO A 23 -26.01 3.78 -14.74
C PRO A 23 -27.34 4.15 -14.07
N PHE A 24 -28.42 4.42 -14.84
CA PHE A 24 -29.65 5.01 -14.32
C PHE A 24 -30.97 4.46 -14.89
N THR A 25 -31.03 3.20 -15.36
CA THR A 25 -32.33 2.52 -15.53
C THR A 25 -32.54 1.47 -14.46
N ALA A 26 -33.64 1.62 -13.73
CA ALA A 26 -34.09 0.81 -12.61
C ALA A 26 -34.29 -0.70 -12.89
N ASN A 27 -33.93 -1.21 -14.07
CA ASN A 27 -34.22 -2.58 -14.49
C ASN A 27 -33.03 -3.39 -15.02
N ASP A 28 -31.81 -2.84 -15.08
CA ASP A 28 -30.63 -3.66 -15.33
C ASP A 28 -29.99 -4.01 -13.98
N GLN A 29 -30.12 -5.28 -13.60
CA GLN A 29 -29.39 -5.86 -12.48
C GLN A 29 -27.89 -5.82 -12.80
N ALA A 30 -27.22 -4.70 -12.49
CA ALA A 30 -25.78 -4.69 -12.31
C ALA A 30 -25.49 -5.47 -11.02
N PRO A 31 -24.89 -6.67 -11.08
CA PRO A 31 -24.53 -7.40 -9.88
C PRO A 31 -23.32 -6.68 -9.25
N ASP A 32 -23.31 -6.53 -7.92
CA ASP A 32 -22.13 -6.22 -7.10
C ASP A 32 -21.82 -4.76 -6.69
N PHE A 33 -22.80 -3.85 -6.57
CA PHE A 33 -22.56 -2.64 -5.75
C PHE A 33 -23.05 -2.85 -4.31
N PRO A 34 -22.23 -2.55 -3.28
CA PRO A 34 -22.67 -2.63 -1.90
C PRO A 34 -23.85 -1.68 -1.68
N VAL A 35 -25.00 -2.25 -1.34
CA VAL A 35 -26.17 -1.50 -0.90
C VAL A 35 -26.08 -1.32 0.62
N ASP A 36 -26.59 -0.22 1.14
CA ASP A 36 -26.80 -0.10 2.59
C ASP A 36 -27.92 -1.04 3.06
N ALA A 37 -28.20 -1.02 4.37
CA ALA A 37 -29.24 -1.86 4.97
C ALA A 37 -30.66 -1.57 4.42
N THR A 38 -30.85 -0.43 3.75
CA THR A 38 -32.12 -0.01 3.15
C THR A 38 -32.21 -0.34 1.65
N GLY A 39 -31.14 -0.90 1.07
CA GLY A 39 -31.07 -1.25 -0.36
C GLY A 39 -30.64 -0.08 -1.25
N ASN A 40 -30.20 1.05 -0.69
CA ASN A 40 -29.69 2.17 -1.47
C ASN A 40 -28.21 1.95 -1.81
N TYR A 41 -27.82 2.33 -3.02
CA TYR A 41 -26.40 2.43 -3.38
C TYR A 41 -25.78 3.59 -2.60
N ARG A 42 -24.60 3.34 -2.01
CA ARG A 42 -23.81 4.41 -1.35
C ARG A 42 -23.39 5.48 -2.43
N PRO A 43 -22.82 6.68 -2.11
CA PRO A 43 -22.20 7.67 -3.05
C PRO A 43 -20.62 7.64 -3.30
N TYR A 44 -20.08 7.93 -4.53
CA TYR A 44 -18.65 7.81 -5.03
C TYR A 44 -18.19 8.88 -6.01
N LEU A 45 -16.86 8.94 -6.09
CA LEU A 45 -16.08 9.50 -7.17
C LEU A 45 -16.07 8.62 -8.44
N GLN A 46 -16.87 9.01 -9.44
CA GLN A 46 -16.99 8.34 -10.75
C GLN A 46 -15.77 8.51 -11.66
N MET A 47 -15.07 9.64 -11.54
CA MET A 47 -13.96 10.01 -12.40
C MET A 47 -12.95 10.81 -11.61
N ARG A 48 -11.66 10.64 -11.94
CA ARG A 48 -10.56 11.49 -11.47
C ARG A 48 -9.83 12.05 -12.66
N ALA A 49 -9.38 13.28 -12.54
CA ALA A 49 -8.56 13.92 -13.55
C ALA A 49 -7.54 14.84 -12.90
N THR A 50 -6.48 15.09 -13.64
CA THR A 50 -5.43 16.06 -13.32
C THR A 50 -5.61 17.27 -14.23
N ALA A 51 -5.73 18.46 -13.66
CA ALA A 51 -5.61 19.71 -14.39
C ALA A 51 -4.13 20.06 -14.55
N VAL A 52 -3.66 20.29 -15.77
CA VAL A 52 -2.25 20.59 -16.06
C VAL A 52 -2.12 22.06 -16.40
N TYR A 53 -1.20 22.74 -15.72
CA TYR A 53 -0.87 24.14 -15.94
C TYR A 53 0.54 24.26 -16.52
N HIS A 54 0.74 25.28 -17.33
CA HIS A 54 2.07 25.67 -17.78
C HIS A 54 2.19 27.18 -17.63
N TYR A 55 3.32 27.65 -17.10
CA TYR A 55 3.48 29.04 -16.68
C TYR A 55 3.33 30.05 -17.84
N THR A 56 3.58 29.62 -19.08
CA THR A 56 3.37 30.42 -20.29
C THR A 56 1.90 30.71 -20.59
N ASN A 57 0.96 29.97 -19.97
CA ASN A 57 -0.49 30.16 -20.07
C ASN A 57 -1.10 30.81 -18.81
N GLY A 58 -0.26 31.37 -17.93
CA GLY A 58 -0.68 31.97 -16.68
C GLY A 58 -1.41 30.98 -15.75
N ASN A 59 -2.51 31.43 -15.14
CA ASN A 59 -3.26 30.65 -14.14
C ASN A 59 -4.38 29.80 -14.76
N ARG A 60 -4.31 29.48 -16.06
CA ARG A 60 -5.31 28.68 -16.76
C ARG A 60 -4.76 27.31 -17.13
N PRO A 61 -5.54 26.23 -16.95
CA PRO A 61 -5.12 24.90 -17.36
C PRO A 61 -4.90 24.85 -18.88
N ILE A 62 -3.85 24.15 -19.30
CA ILE A 62 -3.54 23.87 -20.71
C ILE A 62 -4.14 22.54 -21.17
N ALA A 63 -4.40 21.61 -20.23
CA ALA A 63 -4.87 20.26 -20.51
C ALA A 63 -5.62 19.67 -19.31
N CYS A 64 -6.49 18.70 -19.60
CA CYS A 64 -7.01 17.74 -18.64
C CYS A 64 -6.39 16.38 -18.92
N VAL A 65 -5.95 15.65 -17.89
CA VAL A 65 -5.48 14.27 -18.03
C VAL A 65 -6.36 13.36 -17.19
N SER A 66 -6.89 12.30 -17.80
CA SER A 66 -7.67 11.30 -17.07
C SER A 66 -6.77 10.50 -16.13
N SER A 67 -7.22 10.35 -14.89
CA SER A 67 -6.59 9.53 -13.85
C SER A 67 -7.44 8.32 -13.50
N PHE A 68 -8.42 7.96 -14.34
CA PHE A 68 -9.28 6.81 -14.09
C PHE A 68 -8.55 5.50 -14.38
N TYR A 69 -8.10 4.86 -13.31
CA TYR A 69 -7.33 3.63 -13.33
C TYR A 69 -7.99 2.56 -12.45
N ASP A 70 -8.32 1.42 -13.06
CA ASP A 70 -8.88 0.24 -12.40
C ASP A 70 -7.81 -0.85 -12.23
N PRO A 71 -7.06 -0.86 -11.10
CA PRO A 71 -5.98 -1.83 -10.84
C PRO A 71 -6.49 -3.22 -10.43
N THR A 72 -7.76 -3.53 -10.66
CA THR A 72 -8.34 -4.84 -10.35
C THR A 72 -7.47 -5.99 -10.89
N ASP A 73 -7.21 -5.99 -12.20
CA ASP A 73 -6.43 -7.01 -12.87
C ASP A 73 -5.71 -6.45 -14.12
N LYS A 74 -4.93 -7.31 -14.77
CA LYS A 74 -4.12 -6.96 -15.95
C LYS A 74 -4.92 -6.52 -17.18
N TYR A 75 -6.22 -6.79 -17.22
CA TYR A 75 -7.13 -6.38 -18.29
C TYR A 75 -7.83 -5.07 -17.92
N THR A 76 -8.46 -4.99 -16.74
CA THR A 76 -9.19 -3.78 -16.32
C THR A 76 -8.30 -2.55 -16.23
N ALA A 77 -7.02 -2.75 -15.86
CA ALA A 77 -6.01 -1.70 -15.76
C ALA A 77 -5.68 -1.05 -17.10
N ARG A 78 -6.04 -1.69 -18.23
CA ARG A 78 -5.79 -1.18 -19.57
C ARG A 78 -6.89 -0.22 -19.99
N ASN A 79 -6.49 0.77 -20.78
CA ASN A 79 -7.43 1.63 -21.48
C ASN A 79 -8.32 0.82 -22.40
N THR A 80 -9.56 1.26 -22.54
CA THR A 80 -10.52 0.69 -23.49
C THR A 80 -9.95 0.58 -24.89
N PHE A 81 -10.45 -0.38 -25.67
CA PHE A 81 -9.90 -0.67 -27.00
C PHE A 81 -10.09 0.53 -27.94
N ASP A 82 -9.02 1.30 -28.08
CA ASP A 82 -8.79 2.31 -29.10
C ASP A 82 -7.34 2.10 -29.59
N PRO A 83 -7.11 1.86 -30.89
CA PRO A 83 -5.76 1.62 -31.42
C PRO A 83 -4.80 2.82 -31.24
N PHE A 84 -5.32 4.02 -30.95
CA PHE A 84 -4.51 5.22 -30.74
C PHE A 84 -4.19 5.51 -29.27
N LEU A 85 -4.82 4.80 -28.32
CA LEU A 85 -4.53 4.98 -26.90
C LEU A 85 -3.40 4.04 -26.43
N PRO A 86 -2.40 4.55 -25.70
CA PRO A 86 -1.30 3.73 -25.20
C PRO A 86 -1.75 2.70 -24.16
N ASP A 87 -0.87 1.73 -23.90
CA ASP A 87 -0.96 0.87 -22.73
C ASP A 87 -0.30 1.55 -21.53
N VAL A 88 -1.11 1.80 -20.50
CA VAL A 88 -0.81 2.59 -19.30
C VAL A 88 -1.21 1.79 -18.05
N SER A 89 -1.25 0.46 -18.17
CA SER A 89 -1.78 -0.45 -17.16
C SER A 89 -1.00 -0.50 -15.85
N GLY A 90 -0.05 0.42 -15.61
CA GLY A 90 0.74 0.50 -14.39
C GLY A 90 1.87 -0.53 -14.30
N ASN A 91 1.80 -1.63 -15.05
CA ASN A 91 2.97 -2.43 -15.41
C ASN A 91 3.68 -1.77 -16.59
N LEU A 92 4.35 -0.66 -16.30
CA LEU A 92 5.03 0.21 -17.28
C LEU A 92 6.13 -0.51 -18.10
N PHE A 93 6.42 -1.77 -17.78
CA PHE A 93 7.46 -2.59 -18.40
C PHE A 93 7.04 -4.06 -18.53
N ASP A 94 5.79 -4.35 -18.93
CA ASP A 94 5.53 -5.63 -19.60
C ASP A 94 6.12 -5.52 -21.02
N PRO A 95 7.24 -6.20 -21.35
CA PRO A 95 7.84 -6.10 -22.68
C PRO A 95 6.98 -6.75 -23.76
N ASN A 96 5.97 -7.53 -23.39
CA ASN A 96 5.03 -8.18 -24.30
C ASN A 96 3.60 -8.12 -23.73
N PRO A 97 3.00 -6.91 -23.62
CA PRO A 97 1.62 -6.84 -23.21
C PRO A 97 0.80 -7.62 -24.26
N PRO A 98 -0.04 -8.60 -23.87
CA PRO A 98 -0.91 -9.28 -24.83
C PRO A 98 -1.61 -8.24 -25.69
N ARG A 99 -1.53 -8.40 -27.02
CA ARG A 99 -2.12 -7.46 -27.97
C ARG A 99 -3.56 -7.22 -27.55
N ARG A 100 -3.95 -5.96 -27.36
CA ARG A 100 -5.36 -5.64 -27.12
C ARG A 100 -6.15 -6.12 -28.33
N ARG A 101 -7.07 -7.06 -28.10
CA ARG A 101 -7.98 -7.57 -29.13
C ARG A 101 -9.31 -6.86 -28.99
N GLN A 102 -9.88 -6.44 -30.10
CA GLN A 102 -11.23 -5.84 -30.13
C GLN A 102 -12.29 -6.76 -29.52
N ARG A 103 -12.15 -8.09 -29.68
CA ARG A 103 -13.05 -9.09 -29.08
C ARG A 103 -13.05 -9.12 -27.55
N ASP A 104 -11.99 -8.59 -26.93
CA ASP A 104 -11.84 -8.48 -25.48
C ASP A 104 -12.10 -7.05 -24.98
N ALA A 105 -12.67 -6.17 -25.81
CA ALA A 105 -12.85 -4.75 -25.48
C ALA A 105 -13.66 -4.51 -24.20
N THR A 106 -14.61 -5.41 -23.90
CA THR A 106 -15.44 -5.35 -22.68
C THR A 106 -14.68 -5.66 -21.39
N LYS A 107 -13.44 -6.18 -21.48
CA LYS A 107 -12.59 -6.50 -20.33
C LYS A 107 -11.68 -5.33 -19.91
N TYR A 108 -11.51 -4.34 -20.78
CA TYR A 108 -10.70 -3.15 -20.49
C TYR A 108 -11.59 -2.09 -19.85
N ASN A 109 -11.21 -1.55 -18.71
CA ASN A 109 -12.08 -0.69 -17.92
C ASN A 109 -11.41 0.63 -17.49
N SER A 110 -10.19 0.92 -17.94
CA SER A 110 -9.52 2.19 -17.59
C SER A 110 -9.66 3.24 -18.69
N ASN A 111 -9.42 4.50 -18.31
CA ASN A 111 -9.18 5.62 -19.22
C ASN A 111 -7.92 6.38 -18.79
N ASN A 112 -6.96 5.67 -18.20
CA ASN A 112 -5.81 6.23 -17.52
C ASN A 112 -4.85 6.96 -18.49
N GLY A 113 -4.27 8.07 -18.05
CA GLY A 113 -3.25 8.83 -18.77
C GLY A 113 -3.66 9.35 -20.16
N VAL A 114 -4.95 9.33 -20.49
CA VAL A 114 -5.45 9.93 -21.72
C VAL A 114 -5.49 11.45 -21.53
N THR A 115 -4.81 12.14 -22.42
CA THR A 115 -4.71 13.61 -22.44
C THR A 115 -5.88 14.18 -23.24
N TYR A 116 -6.48 15.26 -22.74
CA TYR A 116 -7.58 16.00 -23.33
C TYR A 116 -7.24 17.49 -23.38
N GLY A 117 -8.01 18.26 -24.15
CA GLY A 117 -7.98 19.72 -24.09
C GLY A 117 -8.27 20.27 -22.69
N PRO A 118 -8.06 21.57 -22.46
CA PRO A 118 -8.40 22.21 -21.19
C PRO A 118 -9.92 22.16 -20.92
N PRO A 119 -10.36 22.30 -19.66
CA PRO A 119 -11.78 22.32 -19.35
C PRO A 119 -12.45 23.54 -20.00
N THR A 120 -13.63 23.32 -20.57
CA THR A 120 -14.45 24.34 -21.25
C THR A 120 -15.74 24.68 -20.51
N ALA A 121 -16.13 23.85 -19.53
CA ALA A 121 -17.29 24.09 -18.69
C ALA A 121 -17.01 25.23 -17.69
N THR A 122 -18.03 26.01 -17.36
CA THR A 122 -17.93 27.03 -16.30
C THR A 122 -18.40 26.45 -14.98
N GLU A 123 -17.82 26.89 -13.87
CA GLU A 123 -18.25 26.49 -12.52
C GLU A 123 -19.76 26.67 -12.32
N GLN A 124 -20.32 27.80 -12.80
CA GLN A 124 -21.75 28.09 -12.67
C GLN A 124 -22.61 27.05 -13.39
N SER A 125 -22.18 26.55 -14.55
CA SER A 125 -22.92 25.56 -15.33
C SER A 125 -22.99 24.17 -14.67
N VAL A 126 -22.06 23.85 -13.76
CA VAL A 126 -21.95 22.53 -13.12
C VAL A 126 -21.89 22.60 -11.59
N ARG A 127 -22.29 23.72 -10.99
CA ARG A 127 -22.14 23.96 -9.54
C ARG A 127 -22.82 22.90 -8.68
N TYR A 128 -23.96 22.36 -9.12
CA TYR A 128 -24.63 21.28 -8.40
C TYR A 128 -23.76 20.00 -8.35
N LEU A 129 -23.13 19.59 -9.46
CA LEU A 129 -22.21 18.45 -9.50
C LEU A 129 -20.96 18.70 -8.65
N LEU A 130 -20.45 19.93 -8.66
CA LEU A 130 -19.31 20.30 -7.80
C LEU A 130 -19.68 20.19 -6.32
N ASN A 131 -20.88 20.63 -5.92
CA ASN A 131 -21.37 20.47 -4.55
C ASN A 131 -21.53 18.99 -4.18
N GLU A 132 -22.07 18.15 -5.07
CA GLU A 132 -22.16 16.70 -4.86
C GLU A 132 -20.78 16.07 -4.64
N GLN A 133 -19.81 16.38 -5.52
CA GLN A 133 -18.43 15.88 -5.39
C GLN A 133 -17.76 16.34 -4.09
N ALA A 134 -18.02 17.57 -3.66
CA ALA A 134 -17.49 18.13 -2.42
C ALA A 134 -18.10 17.52 -1.14
N GLN A 135 -19.27 16.87 -1.25
CA GLN A 135 -19.96 16.22 -0.13
C GLN A 135 -19.66 14.73 -0.02
N LEU A 136 -18.95 14.15 -1.00
CA LEU A 136 -18.55 12.75 -0.93
C LEU A 136 -17.70 12.51 0.31
N VAL A 137 -18.12 11.52 1.10
CA VAL A 137 -17.40 11.01 2.26
C VAL A 137 -17.04 9.55 2.04
N TYR A 138 -15.87 9.16 2.53
CA TYR A 138 -15.57 7.76 2.74
C TYR A 138 -16.49 7.18 3.82
N PRO A 139 -16.69 5.85 3.88
CA PRO A 139 -17.50 5.25 4.94
C PRO A 139 -17.07 5.61 6.38
N ASN A 140 -15.85 6.12 6.57
CA ASN A 140 -15.31 6.62 7.84
C ASN A 140 -15.67 8.10 8.12
N GLY A 141 -16.53 8.72 7.32
CA GLY A 141 -16.93 10.12 7.48
C GLY A 141 -15.93 11.16 6.98
N ARG A 142 -14.69 10.80 6.62
CA ARG A 142 -13.75 11.76 6.02
C ARG A 142 -14.16 12.11 4.60
N LEU A 143 -14.08 13.40 4.30
CA LEU A 143 -14.34 13.92 2.97
C LEU A 143 -13.35 13.34 1.95
N VAL A 144 -13.86 12.96 0.79
CA VAL A 144 -13.07 12.51 -0.35
C VAL A 144 -12.29 13.67 -0.96
N ASN A 145 -12.92 14.85 -1.04
CA ASN A 145 -12.31 16.05 -1.61
C ASN A 145 -12.48 17.27 -0.68
N PRO A 146 -11.71 17.34 0.42
CA PRO A 146 -11.79 18.45 1.36
C PRO A 146 -11.41 19.79 0.71
N LEU A 147 -10.43 19.80 -0.20
CA LEU A 147 -9.96 21.03 -0.84
C LEU A 147 -11.01 21.62 -1.80
N LEU A 148 -11.77 20.78 -2.51
CA LEU A 148 -12.92 21.25 -3.30
C LEU A 148 -14.01 21.84 -2.40
N LYS A 149 -14.32 21.20 -1.27
CA LYS A 149 -15.30 21.74 -0.31
C LYS A 149 -14.88 23.13 0.17
N ASP A 150 -13.62 23.30 0.55
CA ASP A 150 -13.08 24.59 0.99
C ASP A 150 -13.05 25.62 -0.15
N ALA A 151 -12.74 25.19 -1.38
CA ALA A 151 -12.76 26.05 -2.57
C ALA A 151 -14.17 26.54 -2.90
N LEU A 152 -15.21 25.71 -2.75
CA LEU A 152 -16.60 26.09 -3.00
C LEU A 152 -17.18 26.99 -1.90
N ALA A 153 -16.67 26.89 -0.67
CA ALA A 153 -16.98 27.79 0.43
C ALA A 153 -16.28 29.16 0.30
N THR A 154 -15.16 29.21 -0.43
CA THR A 154 -14.41 30.45 -0.69
C THR A 154 -14.94 31.17 -1.94
N ILE A 155 -15.12 32.49 -1.86
CA ILE A 155 -15.51 33.32 -3.00
C ILE A 155 -14.44 33.19 -4.10
N ALA A 156 -14.86 32.98 -5.35
CA ALA A 156 -13.97 32.66 -6.46
C ALA A 156 -12.76 33.62 -6.63
N ALA A 157 -12.96 34.93 -6.44
CA ALA A 157 -11.91 35.94 -6.54
C ALA A 157 -10.84 35.89 -5.42
N MET A 158 -11.13 35.21 -4.31
CA MET A 158 -10.21 35.07 -3.16
C MET A 158 -9.56 33.69 -3.06
N ARG A 159 -9.84 32.78 -4.00
CA ARG A 159 -9.27 31.44 -3.97
C ARG A 159 -7.76 31.48 -4.19
N ASN A 160 -7.04 30.68 -3.40
CA ASN A 160 -5.64 30.42 -3.66
C ASN A 160 -5.47 29.44 -4.86
N PRO A 161 -4.25 29.30 -5.43
CA PRO A 161 -4.02 28.42 -6.58
C PRO A 161 -4.42 26.96 -6.34
N ALA A 162 -4.26 26.43 -5.12
CA ALA A 162 -4.63 25.04 -4.81
C ALA A 162 -6.16 24.85 -4.83
N GLN A 163 -6.91 25.79 -4.24
CA GLN A 163 -8.37 25.79 -4.28
C GLN A 163 -8.90 25.90 -5.72
N GLN A 164 -8.28 26.76 -6.54
CA GLN A 164 -8.66 26.87 -7.95
C GLN A 164 -8.35 25.59 -8.73
N ALA A 165 -7.19 24.97 -8.48
CA ALA A 165 -6.81 23.70 -9.11
C ALA A 165 -7.77 22.55 -8.75
N ALA A 166 -8.30 22.51 -7.52
CA ALA A 166 -9.30 21.52 -7.12
C ALA A 166 -10.63 21.66 -7.87
N VAL A 167 -11.05 22.91 -8.18
CA VAL A 167 -12.21 23.16 -9.04
C VAL A 167 -11.91 22.70 -10.46
N ASP A 168 -10.77 23.11 -11.04
CA ASP A 168 -10.40 22.79 -12.41
C ASP A 168 -10.18 21.28 -12.63
N SER A 169 -9.59 20.57 -11.67
CA SER A 169 -9.41 19.10 -11.71
C SER A 169 -10.77 18.38 -11.69
N THR A 170 -11.73 18.90 -10.93
CA THR A 170 -13.10 18.38 -10.89
C THR A 170 -13.86 18.68 -12.18
N LEU A 171 -13.71 19.88 -12.76
CA LEU A 171 -14.26 20.20 -14.08
C LEU A 171 -13.71 19.26 -15.15
N CYS A 172 -12.40 19.03 -15.17
CA CYS A 172 -11.77 18.04 -16.04
C CYS A 172 -12.41 16.66 -15.87
N ALA A 173 -12.59 16.18 -14.64
CA ALA A 173 -13.19 14.89 -14.38
C ALA A 173 -14.64 14.81 -14.92
N LEU A 174 -15.46 15.83 -14.68
CA LEU A 174 -16.86 15.86 -15.15
C LEU A 174 -16.97 15.88 -16.68
N GLN A 175 -16.11 16.64 -17.37
CA GLN A 175 -16.13 16.75 -18.83
C GLN A 175 -15.57 15.50 -19.52
N ILE A 176 -14.55 14.85 -18.94
CA ILE A 176 -14.04 13.57 -19.47
C ILE A 176 -15.07 12.46 -19.28
N LEU A 177 -15.73 12.42 -18.11
CA LEU A 177 -16.80 11.47 -17.83
C LEU A 177 -17.97 11.62 -18.83
N GLY A 178 -18.14 12.82 -19.41
CA GLY A 178 -19.23 13.09 -20.35
C GLY A 178 -20.59 13.09 -19.67
N TYR A 179 -20.67 13.67 -18.45
CA TYR A 179 -21.93 13.75 -17.71
C TYR A 179 -23.01 14.52 -18.51
N ARG A 180 -24.28 14.15 -18.32
CA ARG A 180 -25.42 14.76 -19.04
C ARG A 180 -25.40 16.29 -18.88
N ASN A 181 -25.58 17.02 -19.99
CA ASN A 181 -25.57 18.48 -20.06
C ASN A 181 -24.23 19.15 -19.69
N VAL A 182 -23.15 18.38 -19.57
CA VAL A 182 -21.78 18.89 -19.44
C VAL A 182 -21.10 18.74 -20.80
N PRO A 183 -20.58 19.82 -21.42
CA PRO A 183 -19.88 19.71 -22.71
C PRO A 183 -18.69 18.75 -22.60
N PRO A 184 -18.62 17.67 -23.39
CA PRO A 184 -17.49 16.76 -23.34
C PRO A 184 -16.24 17.40 -23.95
N ILE A 185 -15.08 16.92 -23.55
CA ILE A 185 -13.79 17.27 -24.16
C ILE A 185 -13.20 16.07 -24.89
N THR A 186 -12.47 16.31 -25.98
CA THR A 186 -11.94 15.25 -26.85
C THR A 186 -10.48 14.92 -26.51
N PRO A 187 -10.07 13.63 -26.56
CA PRO A 187 -8.67 13.24 -26.40
C PRO A 187 -7.76 13.91 -27.44
N THR A 188 -6.60 14.38 -27.03
CA THR A 188 -5.55 14.90 -27.92
C THR A 188 -4.17 14.75 -27.28
N PRO A 189 -3.13 14.33 -28.02
CA PRO A 189 -1.75 14.30 -27.53
C PRO A 189 -1.08 15.68 -27.55
N THR A 190 -1.73 16.70 -28.11
CA THR A 190 -1.20 18.08 -28.23
C THR A 190 -2.20 19.14 -27.77
N PRO A 191 -2.64 19.10 -26.50
CA PRO A 191 -3.66 20.01 -25.98
C PRO A 191 -3.18 21.46 -26.05
N SER A 192 -3.98 22.33 -26.69
CA SER A 192 -3.64 23.75 -26.90
C SER A 192 -2.27 23.98 -27.57
N GLY A 193 -1.78 23.00 -28.36
CA GLY A 193 -0.47 23.04 -29.02
C GLY A 193 0.71 22.59 -28.14
N TYR A 194 0.50 22.26 -26.87
CA TYR A 194 1.55 21.77 -25.96
C TYR A 194 1.85 20.29 -26.23
N PRO A 195 3.12 19.85 -26.33
CA PRO A 195 3.46 18.44 -26.53
C PRO A 195 3.23 17.64 -25.24
N LEU A 196 2.03 17.09 -25.08
CA LEU A 196 1.67 16.25 -23.92
C LEU A 196 1.05 14.92 -24.39
N PRO A 197 1.88 14.00 -24.95
CA PRO A 197 1.40 12.71 -25.43
C PRO A 197 0.69 11.91 -24.33
N HIS A 198 -0.26 11.07 -24.73
CA HIS A 198 -0.93 10.15 -23.81
C HIS A 198 0.08 9.30 -23.02
N GLY A 199 -0.20 9.05 -21.75
CA GLY A 199 0.67 8.32 -20.82
C GLY A 199 1.84 9.14 -20.24
N THR A 200 2.01 10.41 -20.62
CA THR A 200 3.03 11.29 -20.02
C THR A 200 2.73 11.59 -18.55
N ILE A 201 1.45 11.80 -18.24
CA ILE A 201 0.90 11.86 -16.89
C ILE A 201 -0.14 10.74 -16.82
N GLN A 202 -0.13 9.95 -15.76
CA GLN A 202 -1.06 8.83 -15.55
C GLN A 202 -1.16 8.47 -14.06
N GLU A 203 -2.16 7.72 -13.65
CA GLU A 203 -2.26 7.13 -12.32
C GLU A 203 -1.65 5.72 -12.29
N VAL A 204 -1.01 5.34 -11.18
CA VAL A 204 -0.66 3.95 -10.86
C VAL A 204 -1.10 3.65 -9.44
N ALA A 205 -1.38 2.38 -9.13
CA ALA A 205 -1.74 1.92 -7.80
C ALA A 205 -0.91 0.72 -7.37
N PHE A 206 -0.39 0.73 -6.14
CA PHE A 206 0.48 -0.31 -5.58
C PHE A 206 0.37 -0.35 -4.06
N LEU A 207 0.90 -1.39 -3.42
CA LEU A 207 0.97 -1.47 -1.96
C LEU A 207 2.33 -1.01 -1.46
N ASP A 208 2.33 -0.09 -0.49
CA ASP A 208 3.52 0.28 0.25
C ASP A 208 3.56 -0.52 1.56
N GLY A 209 4.44 -1.53 1.61
CA GLY A 209 4.58 -2.40 2.78
C GLY A 209 4.99 -1.66 4.06
N ARG A 210 5.57 -0.47 3.95
CA ARG A 210 5.87 0.35 5.13
C ARG A 210 4.61 1.02 5.66
N GLN A 211 3.78 1.55 4.76
CA GLN A 211 2.52 2.21 5.12
C GLN A 211 1.43 1.18 5.46
N ILE A 212 1.40 0.72 6.71
CA ILE A 212 0.37 -0.19 7.19
C ILE A 212 -0.86 0.56 7.66
N LYS A 213 -2.03 0.00 7.42
CA LYS A 213 -3.31 0.59 7.82
C LYS A 213 -3.37 0.89 9.31
N ALA A 214 -3.11 -0.12 10.14
CA ALA A 214 -3.19 -0.10 11.58
C ALA A 214 -1.95 -0.79 12.18
N ILE A 215 -1.55 -0.38 13.38
CA ILE A 215 -0.46 -1.00 14.14
C ILE A 215 -0.84 -1.30 15.59
N ASP A 216 -1.76 -0.53 16.18
CA ASP A 216 -2.26 -0.76 17.54
C ASP A 216 -3.45 -1.72 17.55
N GLY A 217 -3.52 -2.57 18.56
CA GLY A 217 -4.69 -3.36 18.91
C GLY A 217 -5.54 -2.63 19.96
N GLN A 218 -6.60 -3.29 20.42
CA GLN A 218 -7.37 -2.80 21.57
C GLN A 218 -6.74 -3.27 22.89
N ASP A 219 -6.82 -2.44 23.93
CA ASP A 219 -6.23 -2.71 25.25
C ASP A 219 -6.74 -3.97 25.98
N ASN A 220 -7.79 -4.66 25.50
CA ASN A 220 -8.34 -5.86 26.13
C ASN A 220 -8.05 -7.16 25.32
N PRO A 221 -7.26 -8.11 25.86
CA PRO A 221 -6.96 -9.40 25.22
C PRO A 221 -8.16 -10.24 24.78
N ALA A 222 -9.31 -10.07 25.43
CA ALA A 222 -10.55 -10.75 25.05
C ALA A 222 -11.24 -10.12 23.82
N THR A 223 -10.99 -8.82 23.55
CA THR A 223 -11.52 -8.08 22.39
C THR A 223 -10.50 -7.89 21.26
N LEU A 224 -9.21 -8.20 21.48
CA LEU A 224 -8.09 -8.20 20.51
C LEU A 224 -8.35 -8.94 19.17
N ARG A 225 -9.49 -9.61 19.02
CA ARG A 225 -9.86 -10.36 17.80
C ARG A 225 -10.76 -9.57 16.85
N ALA A 226 -11.25 -8.40 17.24
CA ALA A 226 -12.09 -7.54 16.42
C ALA A 226 -11.58 -6.09 16.45
N PHE A 227 -11.61 -5.41 15.30
CA PHE A 227 -11.61 -3.96 15.29
C PHE A 227 -13.00 -3.50 15.74
N ASP A 228 -13.05 -2.66 16.76
CA ASP A 228 -14.28 -1.95 17.14
C ASP A 228 -14.36 -0.65 16.34
N THR A 229 -15.59 -0.20 16.10
CA THR A 229 -15.96 1.14 15.66
C THR A 229 -15.41 2.26 16.55
N ASN A 230 -15.11 1.98 17.83
CA ASN A 230 -14.46 2.91 18.77
C ASN A 230 -12.96 2.63 18.93
N TYR A 231 -12.25 2.47 17.81
CA TYR A 231 -10.80 2.23 17.83
C TYR A 231 -10.05 3.49 18.30
N LEU A 232 -9.58 3.47 19.55
CA LEU A 232 -8.63 4.44 20.06
C LEU A 232 -7.21 3.84 19.95
N PRO A 233 -6.31 4.43 19.15
CA PRO A 233 -4.94 3.93 19.02
C PRO A 233 -4.23 4.01 20.38
N THR A 234 -3.62 2.89 20.80
CA THR A 234 -2.97 2.78 22.13
C THR A 234 -1.52 3.25 22.12
N GLY A 235 -0.91 3.38 20.93
CA GLY A 235 0.53 3.64 20.76
C GLY A 235 1.43 2.49 21.21
N LYS A 236 0.89 1.26 21.36
CA LYS A 236 1.58 0.06 21.86
C LYS A 236 2.03 -0.89 20.76
N TYR A 237 1.65 -0.68 19.50
CA TYR A 237 1.95 -1.52 18.33
C TYR A 237 1.61 -3.00 18.52
N ASP A 238 0.53 -3.28 19.24
CA ASP A 238 0.10 -4.59 19.70
C ASP A 238 -0.93 -5.27 18.78
N LEU A 239 -1.22 -4.69 17.61
CA LEU A 239 -2.02 -5.38 16.59
C LEU A 239 -1.28 -6.62 16.10
N ALA A 240 -1.99 -7.74 16.13
CA ALA A 240 -1.48 -9.02 15.67
C ALA A 240 -0.95 -8.94 14.23
N VAL A 241 0.23 -9.49 13.97
CA VAL A 241 0.88 -9.43 12.65
C VAL A 241 0.05 -10.09 11.56
N GLU A 242 -0.79 -11.08 11.92
CA GLU A 242 -1.70 -11.75 10.98
C GLU A 242 -2.90 -10.88 10.57
N GLN A 243 -3.15 -9.75 11.24
CA GLN A 243 -4.23 -8.82 10.90
C GLN A 243 -3.76 -7.55 10.21
N ARG A 244 -2.44 -7.31 10.13
CA ARG A 244 -1.88 -6.12 9.50
C ARG A 244 -2.06 -6.17 7.99
N GLN A 245 -2.24 -4.98 7.42
CA GLN A 245 -2.53 -4.77 6.01
C GLN A 245 -1.76 -3.53 5.53
N PRO A 246 -1.05 -3.58 4.40
CA PRO A 246 -0.49 -2.39 3.77
C PRO A 246 -1.60 -1.55 3.12
N LEU A 247 -1.38 -0.24 2.99
CA LEU A 247 -2.26 0.68 2.29
C LEU A 247 -2.02 0.63 0.79
N GLU A 248 -3.10 0.66 0.00
CA GLU A 248 -3.01 0.95 -1.43
C GLU A 248 -2.68 2.42 -1.63
N ILE A 249 -1.51 2.67 -2.20
CA ILE A 249 -1.04 3.97 -2.62
C ILE A 249 -1.46 4.19 -4.06
N ARG A 250 -2.09 5.32 -4.32
CA ARG A 250 -2.25 5.83 -5.69
C ARG A 250 -1.21 6.91 -5.91
N ALA A 251 -0.48 6.82 -7.02
CA ALA A 251 0.52 7.80 -7.40
C ALA A 251 0.24 8.39 -8.78
N THR A 252 0.36 9.71 -8.90
CA THR A 252 0.39 10.37 -10.21
C THR A 252 1.79 10.24 -10.77
N VAL A 253 1.94 9.47 -11.85
CA VAL A 253 3.21 9.24 -12.53
C VAL A 253 3.51 10.41 -13.46
N LEU A 254 4.74 10.93 -13.37
CA LEU A 254 5.31 11.88 -14.31
C LEU A 254 6.41 11.18 -15.10
N ASN A 255 6.22 11.07 -16.42
CA ASN A 255 7.24 10.59 -17.34
C ASN A 255 8.18 11.74 -17.72
N LEU A 256 9.33 11.80 -17.05
CA LEU A 256 10.28 12.92 -17.20
C LEU A 256 10.89 12.98 -18.59
N ASN A 257 11.09 11.84 -19.26
CA ASN A 257 11.61 11.80 -20.62
C ASN A 257 10.62 12.42 -21.63
N ASN A 258 9.32 12.23 -21.45
CA ASN A 258 8.32 12.88 -22.30
C ASN A 258 8.22 14.38 -21.99
N LEU A 259 8.24 14.77 -20.70
CA LEU A 259 8.12 16.18 -20.30
C LEU A 259 9.32 17.03 -20.75
N ARG A 260 10.54 16.48 -20.76
CA ARG A 260 11.72 17.22 -21.23
C ARG A 260 11.83 17.34 -22.75
N GLN A 261 10.99 16.64 -23.52
CA GLN A 261 11.06 16.60 -24.97
C GLN A 261 9.98 17.47 -25.61
N GLY A 262 10.29 18.03 -26.79
CA GLY A 262 9.36 18.83 -27.58
C GLY A 262 9.21 20.26 -27.07
N ALA A 263 9.32 21.23 -27.98
CA ALA A 263 9.06 22.61 -27.65
C ALA A 263 7.55 22.86 -27.49
N THR A 264 7.18 23.60 -26.46
CA THR A 264 5.85 24.17 -26.25
C THR A 264 5.60 25.34 -27.22
N PRO A 265 4.32 25.73 -27.45
CA PRO A 265 3.99 26.89 -28.26
C PRO A 265 4.76 28.12 -27.81
N ALA A 266 5.26 28.90 -28.78
CA ALA A 266 6.20 29.99 -28.55
C ALA A 266 5.79 30.86 -27.35
N ALA A 267 6.63 30.86 -26.33
CA ALA A 267 6.64 31.94 -25.36
C ALA A 267 6.91 33.26 -26.12
N PRO A 268 6.49 34.44 -25.63
CA PRO A 268 6.83 35.73 -26.23
C PRO A 268 8.35 36.05 -26.23
N TYR A 269 9.20 35.08 -25.87
CA TYR A 269 10.65 35.18 -25.77
C TYR A 269 11.32 34.43 -26.92
N ALA A 270 12.49 34.92 -27.37
CA ALA A 270 13.22 34.41 -28.53
C ALA A 270 13.80 32.98 -28.41
N ARG A 271 13.37 32.18 -27.42
CA ARG A 271 13.96 30.87 -27.08
C ARG A 271 12.86 29.82 -26.78
N PRO A 272 13.10 28.53 -27.13
CA PRO A 272 12.12 27.47 -26.91
C PRO A 272 11.95 27.11 -25.42
N GLU A 273 10.71 26.78 -25.06
CA GLU A 273 10.31 26.31 -23.73
C GLU A 273 9.72 24.89 -23.82
N PHE A 274 9.74 24.12 -22.72
CA PHE A 274 9.40 22.69 -22.68
C PHE A 274 8.40 22.38 -21.56
N MET A 275 7.72 21.22 -21.63
CA MET A 275 6.77 20.81 -20.58
C MET A 275 7.43 20.59 -19.21
N LEU A 276 8.69 20.14 -19.18
CA LEU A 276 9.62 20.36 -18.07
C LEU A 276 10.29 21.71 -18.31
N PRO A 277 9.88 22.78 -17.59
CA PRO A 277 10.32 24.13 -17.92
C PRO A 277 11.84 24.27 -17.85
N ASN A 278 12.39 25.27 -18.53
CA ASN A 278 13.80 25.62 -18.41
C ASN A 278 14.16 25.92 -16.93
N SER A 279 13.27 26.52 -16.15
CA SER A 279 13.46 26.70 -14.69
C SER A 279 13.58 25.39 -13.90
N GLY A 280 13.11 24.27 -14.46
CA GLY A 280 13.12 22.95 -13.85
C GLY A 280 11.96 22.71 -12.88
N ILE A 281 11.15 23.71 -12.57
CA ILE A 281 10.18 23.64 -11.47
C ILE A 281 8.92 22.91 -11.91
N ILE A 282 8.56 21.86 -11.16
CA ILE A 282 7.28 21.17 -11.24
C ILE A 282 6.63 21.21 -9.86
N TYR A 283 5.41 21.75 -9.79
CA TYR A 283 4.54 21.60 -8.64
C TYR A 283 3.58 20.44 -8.91
N ALA A 284 3.56 19.44 -8.03
CA ALA A 284 2.68 18.29 -8.17
C ALA A 284 2.05 17.92 -6.83
N THR A 285 0.72 17.97 -6.77
CA THR A 285 -0.07 17.73 -5.57
C THR A 285 -1.25 16.82 -5.89
N ARG A 286 -1.89 16.29 -4.85
CA ARG A 286 -3.11 15.48 -4.98
C ARG A 286 -4.16 15.91 -3.97
N ASP A 287 -5.38 16.09 -4.46
CA ASP A 287 -6.53 16.52 -3.64
C ASP A 287 -7.15 15.34 -2.87
N ASP A 288 -6.93 14.11 -3.34
CA ASP A 288 -7.40 12.86 -2.72
C ASP A 288 -6.35 12.20 -1.80
N ALA A 289 -5.22 12.89 -1.53
CA ALA A 289 -4.27 12.48 -0.51
C ALA A 289 -4.74 12.97 0.86
N LEU A 290 -4.85 12.06 1.82
CA LEU A 290 -5.32 12.36 3.17
C LEU A 290 -4.18 12.18 4.17
N PRO A 291 -3.78 13.23 4.91
CA PRO A 291 -2.75 13.12 5.93
C PRO A 291 -3.27 12.36 7.15
N ASP A 292 -2.32 11.99 8.01
CA ASP A 292 -2.59 11.41 9.32
C ASP A 292 -3.30 12.41 10.25
N GLY A 293 -4.51 12.07 10.64
CA GLY A 293 -5.40 12.90 11.45
C GLY A 293 -5.71 12.32 12.83
N THR A 294 -4.88 11.44 13.40
CA THR A 294 -5.09 10.82 14.73
C THR A 294 -5.50 11.81 15.82
N GLN A 295 -4.77 12.93 15.94
CA GLN A 295 -5.07 13.97 16.92
C GLN A 295 -6.43 14.67 16.65
N ALA A 296 -6.81 14.81 15.38
CA ALA A 296 -8.11 15.36 14.97
C ALA A 296 -9.28 14.40 15.23
N ALA A 297 -9.01 13.10 15.36
CA ALA A 297 -10.01 12.07 15.64
C ALA A 297 -10.25 11.89 17.15
N GLN A 298 -9.31 12.33 18.00
CA GLN A 298 -9.43 12.31 19.46
C GLN A 298 -10.11 13.55 20.05
N GLN A 299 -10.12 14.67 19.32
CA GLN A 299 -10.90 15.85 19.63
C GLN A 299 -12.18 15.82 18.79
N ASP A 300 -13.35 16.07 19.39
CA ASP A 300 -14.58 16.29 18.63
C ASP A 300 -14.28 17.28 17.49
N TYR A 301 -14.44 16.83 16.24
CA TYR A 301 -14.03 17.58 15.04
C TYR A 301 -14.68 18.98 14.94
N SER A 302 -15.68 19.27 15.77
CA SER A 302 -16.28 20.59 15.94
C SER A 302 -15.34 21.61 16.60
N ASP A 303 -14.48 21.21 17.54
CA ASP A 303 -13.64 22.17 18.29
C ASP A 303 -12.35 22.54 17.57
N ALA A 304 -11.81 21.67 16.70
CA ALA A 304 -10.55 21.93 15.99
C ALA A 304 -10.67 22.97 14.87
N ARG A 305 -11.90 23.28 14.41
CA ARG A 305 -12.16 24.40 13.46
C ARG A 305 -12.51 25.71 14.16
N ASP A 306 -12.95 25.64 15.43
CA ASP A 306 -13.32 26.80 16.24
C ASP A 306 -12.14 27.32 17.08
N ASP A 307 -11.01 26.60 17.11
CA ASP A 307 -9.76 27.17 17.61
C ASP A 307 -9.22 28.22 16.63
N ALA A 308 -9.53 29.49 16.93
CA ALA A 308 -8.99 30.65 16.24
C ALA A 308 -7.43 30.68 16.19
N SER A 309 -6.74 29.83 16.97
CA SER A 309 -5.28 29.69 16.99
C SER A 309 -4.71 28.65 15.99
N ASP A 310 -5.54 27.78 15.39
CA ASP A 310 -5.14 26.86 14.31
C ASP A 310 -6.14 26.74 13.13
N PRO A 311 -6.46 27.85 12.43
CA PRO A 311 -7.46 27.89 11.36
C PRO A 311 -7.12 27.03 10.12
N ASN A 312 -5.98 26.33 10.10
CA ASN A 312 -5.55 25.44 9.02
C ASN A 312 -5.24 24.00 9.51
N GLY A 313 -5.49 23.66 10.77
CA GLY A 313 -5.16 22.35 11.35
C GLY A 313 -3.67 21.98 11.34
N LYS A 314 -2.77 22.98 11.25
CA LYS A 314 -1.32 22.76 11.12
C LYS A 314 -0.69 22.26 12.41
N GLN A 315 -1.20 22.66 13.57
CA GLN A 315 -0.75 22.14 14.85
C GLN A 315 -1.21 20.69 15.03
N VAL A 316 -2.46 20.41 14.69
CA VAL A 316 -3.03 19.05 14.72
C VAL A 316 -2.19 18.09 13.87
N LEU A 317 -1.88 18.47 12.62
CA LEU A 317 -1.03 17.66 11.74
C LEU A 317 0.40 17.45 12.28
N LYS A 318 0.99 18.45 12.94
CA LYS A 318 2.31 18.32 13.56
C LYS A 318 2.29 17.34 14.74
N LEU A 319 1.22 17.39 15.55
CA LEU A 319 1.03 16.47 16.67
C LEU A 319 0.83 15.04 16.15
N SER A 320 -0.10 14.83 15.21
CA SER A 320 -0.32 13.51 14.57
C SER A 320 0.94 12.94 13.95
N ALA A 321 1.78 13.77 13.32
CA ALA A 321 3.04 13.31 12.73
C ALA A 321 4.13 12.92 13.75
N SER A 322 3.82 13.02 15.05
CA SER A 322 4.74 12.77 16.16
C SER A 322 4.15 11.96 17.31
N ASP A 323 2.88 11.55 17.24
CA ASP A 323 2.16 10.89 18.34
C ASP A 323 2.32 9.35 18.35
N PHE A 324 2.94 8.78 17.32
CA PHE A 324 3.13 7.33 17.09
C PHE A 324 1.85 6.56 16.85
N GLN A 325 0.74 7.25 16.66
CA GLN A 325 -0.53 6.65 16.33
C GLN A 325 -0.70 6.69 14.81
N LEU A 326 -1.51 5.77 14.29
CA LEU A 326 -1.80 5.73 12.86
C LEU A 326 -3.28 5.97 12.63
N ASP A 327 -3.59 7.01 11.88
CA ASP A 327 -4.93 7.22 11.37
C ASP A 327 -5.23 6.16 10.32
N LEU A 328 -6.17 5.27 10.61
CA LEU A 328 -6.61 4.19 9.73
C LEU A 328 -7.13 4.69 8.38
N THR A 329 -7.59 5.95 8.35
CA THR A 329 -8.25 6.59 7.21
C THR A 329 -7.28 7.36 6.31
N ARG A 330 -6.02 7.51 6.74
CA ARG A 330 -5.02 8.26 5.97
C ARG A 330 -4.77 7.58 4.63
N ARG A 331 -4.49 8.40 3.62
CA ARG A 331 -4.21 7.98 2.25
C ARG A 331 -2.91 8.64 1.81
N PRO A 332 -1.75 7.99 2.01
CA PRO A 332 -0.45 8.50 1.61
C PRO A 332 -0.24 8.45 0.08
N ASN A 333 -1.27 8.79 -0.68
CA ASN A 333 -1.22 8.95 -2.13
C ASN A 333 -0.17 10.00 -2.49
N GLY A 334 0.54 9.79 -3.60
CA GLY A 334 1.75 10.54 -3.89
C GLY A 334 1.99 10.84 -5.36
N ILE A 335 3.23 11.22 -5.67
CA ILE A 335 3.73 11.44 -7.02
C ILE A 335 4.80 10.41 -7.31
N MET A 336 4.86 9.89 -8.54
CA MET A 336 5.91 8.96 -8.96
C MET A 336 6.68 9.53 -10.15
N LEU A 337 8.00 9.60 -10.04
CA LEU A 337 8.89 9.96 -11.14
C LEU A 337 9.36 8.70 -11.86
N THR A 338 9.20 8.68 -13.18
CA THR A 338 9.64 7.58 -14.05
C THR A 338 10.37 8.12 -15.27
N ASN A 339 11.13 7.25 -15.94
CA ASN A 339 11.87 7.58 -17.18
C ASN A 339 12.76 8.84 -17.02
N GLY A 340 13.35 9.01 -15.83
CA GLY A 340 14.20 10.13 -15.46
C GLY A 340 15.69 9.87 -15.66
N LEU A 341 16.09 9.03 -16.62
CA LEU A 341 17.52 8.69 -16.82
C LEU A 341 18.39 9.92 -17.07
N GLU A 342 17.85 10.90 -17.79
CA GLU A 342 18.52 12.13 -18.21
C GLU A 342 17.51 13.29 -18.13
N LEU A 343 17.95 14.50 -17.77
CA LEU A 343 17.07 15.66 -17.52
C LEU A 343 17.33 16.88 -18.44
N TRP A 344 18.30 16.80 -19.34
CA TRP A 344 18.61 17.88 -20.28
C TRP A 344 17.48 18.13 -21.30
N ARG A 345 17.40 19.39 -21.76
CA ARG A 345 16.50 19.84 -22.84
C ARG A 345 17.30 20.20 -24.10
N ASP A 346 18.42 20.90 -23.92
CA ASP A 346 19.38 21.23 -24.98
C ASP A 346 20.82 20.90 -24.54
N LEU A 347 21.65 20.47 -25.49
CA LEU A 347 23.06 20.17 -25.28
C LEU A 347 23.92 21.43 -25.24
N ASN A 348 23.50 22.49 -25.94
CA ASN A 348 24.16 23.79 -25.85
C ASN A 348 23.88 24.44 -24.50
N TYR A 349 24.86 25.20 -24.00
CA TYR A 349 24.72 25.96 -22.78
C TYR A 349 23.62 27.01 -22.93
N ARG A 350 22.68 26.97 -21.99
CA ARG A 350 21.62 27.95 -21.79
C ARG A 350 21.51 28.22 -20.31
N GLU A 351 21.74 29.46 -19.90
CA GLU A 351 21.73 29.85 -18.49
C GLU A 351 20.36 29.61 -17.85
N GLU A 352 19.29 29.81 -18.62
CA GLU A 352 17.91 29.60 -18.21
C GLU A 352 17.55 28.13 -17.97
N GLU A 353 18.25 27.18 -18.60
CA GLU A 353 18.00 25.74 -18.42
C GLU A 353 18.69 25.25 -17.13
N LYS A 354 17.90 25.11 -16.08
CA LYS A 354 18.24 24.43 -14.83
C LYS A 354 17.94 22.93 -14.94
N GLY A 355 18.07 22.16 -13.86
CA GLY A 355 17.69 20.75 -13.89
C GLY A 355 16.22 20.51 -13.55
N LEU A 356 15.94 19.72 -12.52
CA LEU A 356 14.60 19.43 -12.02
C LEU A 356 14.47 19.95 -10.58
N ILE A 357 13.39 20.66 -10.28
CA ILE A 357 12.93 20.94 -8.92
C ILE A 357 11.49 20.44 -8.82
N LEU A 358 11.30 19.25 -8.24
CA LEU A 358 9.97 18.77 -7.92
C LEU A 358 9.58 19.27 -6.52
N ALA A 359 8.48 20.00 -6.42
CA ALA A 359 7.87 20.38 -5.16
C ALA A 359 6.51 19.68 -5.00
N SER A 360 6.40 18.82 -3.99
CA SER A 360 5.16 18.14 -3.61
C SER A 360 4.91 18.24 -2.11
N ASN A 361 3.65 18.44 -1.74
CA ASN A 361 3.21 18.31 -0.35
C ASN A 361 2.92 16.84 0.04
N THR A 362 2.97 15.92 -0.92
CA THR A 362 2.67 14.48 -0.75
C THR A 362 3.96 13.62 -0.84
N PRO A 363 3.90 12.31 -0.52
CA PRO A 363 5.02 11.40 -0.73
C PRO A 363 5.44 11.30 -2.20
N VAL A 364 6.75 11.13 -2.45
CA VAL A 364 7.31 10.97 -3.80
C VAL A 364 8.01 9.62 -3.92
N TYR A 365 7.70 8.88 -4.99
CA TYR A 365 8.35 7.64 -5.37
C TYR A 365 9.23 7.91 -6.60
N ILE A 366 10.49 7.49 -6.57
CA ILE A 366 11.42 7.65 -7.69
C ILE A 366 11.79 6.27 -8.20
N GLN A 367 11.28 5.93 -9.37
CA GLN A 367 11.62 4.68 -10.03
C GLN A 367 12.79 4.90 -10.97
N ALA A 368 13.84 4.10 -10.78
CA ALA A 368 14.98 4.06 -11.66
C ALA A 368 14.54 3.77 -13.11
N THR A 369 15.31 4.27 -14.07
CA THR A 369 15.10 4.00 -15.48
C THR A 369 16.13 2.99 -15.96
N PRO A 370 15.74 1.95 -16.71
CA PRO A 370 16.69 0.97 -17.18
C PRO A 370 17.77 1.60 -18.08
N VAL A 371 19.02 1.17 -17.91
CA VAL A 371 20.15 1.65 -18.72
C VAL A 371 20.24 0.76 -19.98
N PRO A 372 20.25 1.33 -21.21
CA PRO A 372 20.35 0.53 -22.44
C PRO A 372 21.65 -0.29 -22.50
N ALA A 373 21.55 -1.53 -23.00
CA ALA A 373 22.70 -2.40 -23.25
C ALA A 373 23.66 -1.74 -24.26
N GLY A 374 24.96 -1.75 -23.97
CA GLY A 374 26.00 -1.13 -24.81
C GLY A 374 26.50 0.24 -24.34
N SER A 375 26.11 0.71 -23.15
CA SER A 375 26.53 2.00 -22.54
C SER A 375 28.01 2.04 -22.07
N GLY A 376 28.93 1.37 -22.78
CA GLY A 376 30.36 1.30 -22.46
C GLY A 376 30.72 0.40 -21.28
N SER A 377 32.03 0.13 -21.09
CA SER A 377 32.56 -0.73 -20.02
C SER A 377 32.24 -0.22 -18.61
N ARG A 378 32.00 1.09 -18.44
CA ARG A 378 31.58 1.69 -17.16
C ARG A 378 30.11 1.39 -16.78
N ALA A 379 29.24 1.09 -17.75
CA ALA A 379 27.83 0.77 -17.48
C ALA A 379 27.57 -0.66 -17.02
N THR A 380 28.59 -1.54 -17.07
CA THR A 380 28.48 -2.92 -16.58
C THR A 380 28.17 -3.01 -15.08
N ALA A 381 28.33 -1.91 -14.33
CA ALA A 381 28.04 -1.83 -12.90
C ALA A 381 26.59 -1.41 -12.55
N ILE A 382 25.79 -0.88 -13.48
CA ILE A 382 24.42 -0.40 -13.19
C ILE A 382 23.40 -1.38 -13.77
N THR A 383 23.05 -2.38 -12.98
CA THR A 383 22.17 -3.49 -13.41
C THR A 383 20.71 -3.31 -12.99
N GLY A 384 20.43 -2.45 -12.00
CA GLY A 384 19.10 -2.12 -11.49
C GLY A 384 18.51 -0.79 -11.96
N GLY A 385 19.14 -0.16 -12.96
CA GLY A 385 18.72 1.11 -13.56
C GLY A 385 19.33 2.34 -12.89
N GLY A 386 18.97 3.54 -13.38
CA GLY A 386 19.41 4.79 -12.77
C GLY A 386 18.46 5.98 -12.95
N PHE A 387 18.69 7.01 -12.15
CA PHE A 387 17.97 8.28 -12.20
C PHE A 387 18.98 9.43 -12.32
N ASN A 388 18.79 10.26 -13.34
CA ASN A 388 19.59 11.44 -13.65
C ASN A 388 21.09 11.14 -13.72
N LEU A 389 21.50 10.22 -14.60
CA LEU A 389 22.89 9.78 -14.71
C LEU A 389 23.77 10.80 -15.45
N HIS A 390 25.02 10.90 -15.04
CA HIS A 390 26.10 11.55 -15.79
C HIS A 390 26.41 10.73 -17.04
N LYS A 391 26.16 11.31 -18.22
CA LYS A 391 26.20 10.59 -19.50
C LYS A 391 26.57 11.50 -20.67
N ASN A 392 27.41 10.99 -21.56
CA ASN A 392 27.74 11.58 -22.85
C ASN A 392 27.44 10.55 -23.96
N GLY A 393 26.53 10.87 -24.87
CA GLY A 393 26.06 9.87 -25.84
C GLY A 393 25.44 8.63 -25.16
N SER A 394 26.09 7.47 -25.36
CA SER A 394 25.73 6.20 -24.70
C SER A 394 26.50 5.94 -23.41
N ASP A 395 27.62 6.61 -23.17
CA ASP A 395 28.57 6.23 -22.13
C ASP A 395 28.28 6.95 -20.80
N LEU A 396 28.62 6.29 -19.69
CA LEU A 396 28.59 6.90 -18.37
C LEU A 396 29.85 7.75 -18.14
N VAL A 397 29.64 8.95 -17.58
CA VAL A 397 30.69 9.91 -17.24
C VAL A 397 30.85 9.94 -15.72
N GLU A 398 32.07 10.01 -15.23
CA GLU A 398 32.40 10.22 -13.81
C GLU A 398 33.33 11.43 -13.68
N GLU A 399 33.63 11.89 -12.47
CA GLU A 399 34.48 13.07 -12.24
C GLU A 399 35.91 12.90 -12.80
N PHE A 400 36.34 11.65 -12.96
CA PHE A 400 37.66 11.26 -13.43
C PHE A 400 37.58 10.30 -14.62
N THR A 401 38.65 10.26 -15.41
CA THR A 401 38.79 9.33 -16.55
C THR A 401 39.12 7.90 -16.08
N GLN A 402 39.54 7.73 -14.83
CA GLN A 402 39.69 6.43 -14.19
C GLN A 402 38.39 6.00 -13.49
N PRO A 403 37.94 4.75 -13.61
CA PRO A 403 36.75 4.27 -12.90
C PRO A 403 36.97 4.23 -11.39
N VAL A 404 35.89 4.41 -10.61
CA VAL A 404 35.90 4.34 -9.13
C VAL A 404 36.41 2.99 -8.58
N ALA A 405 36.41 1.91 -9.37
CA ALA A 405 36.84 0.57 -8.96
C ALA A 405 38.27 0.49 -8.38
N ASN A 406 39.14 1.46 -8.66
CA ASN A 406 40.50 1.53 -8.13
C ASN A 406 40.64 2.34 -6.82
N GLY A 407 39.52 2.76 -6.20
CA GLY A 407 39.48 3.63 -5.03
C GLY A 407 39.50 5.11 -5.42
N PHE A 408 38.65 5.91 -4.78
CA PHE A 408 38.45 7.33 -5.13
C PHE A 408 39.75 8.13 -5.16
N TYR A 409 40.61 7.96 -4.16
CA TYR A 409 41.86 8.70 -3.98
C TYR A 409 42.99 8.29 -4.93
N ASN A 410 42.82 7.20 -5.68
CA ASN A 410 43.78 6.74 -6.68
C ASN A 410 43.48 7.29 -8.09
N ARG A 411 42.40 8.08 -8.23
CA ARG A 411 42.01 8.75 -9.48
C ARG A 411 42.72 10.10 -9.55
N THR A 412 43.41 10.37 -10.66
CA THR A 412 44.28 11.56 -10.78
C THR A 412 43.95 12.42 -11.99
N THR A 413 43.20 11.90 -12.97
CA THR A 413 42.93 12.61 -14.22
C THR A 413 41.46 13.01 -14.29
N LEU A 414 41.19 14.32 -14.21
CA LEU A 414 39.84 14.86 -14.30
C LEU A 414 39.23 14.60 -15.68
N GLU A 415 37.95 14.21 -15.69
CA GLU A 415 37.17 14.09 -16.91
C GLU A 415 36.63 15.46 -17.31
N ARG A 416 37.04 15.95 -18.48
CA ARG A 416 36.66 17.29 -18.94
C ARG A 416 35.21 17.38 -19.37
N ASN A 417 34.63 16.24 -19.75
CA ASN A 417 33.24 16.16 -20.16
C ASN A 417 32.25 16.02 -18.98
N PHE A 418 32.73 15.87 -17.74
CA PHE A 418 31.89 15.70 -16.56
C PHE A 418 31.17 17.01 -16.20
N ALA A 419 29.84 16.95 -16.05
CA ALA A 419 28.97 18.07 -15.71
C ALA A 419 29.14 19.33 -16.61
N CYS A 420 29.71 19.18 -17.81
CA CYS A 420 29.98 20.28 -18.73
C CYS A 420 28.87 20.43 -19.78
N ARG A 421 28.81 21.60 -20.43
CA ARG A 421 27.89 21.88 -21.55
C ARG A 421 28.65 22.45 -22.75
N SER A 422 28.18 22.13 -23.95
CA SER A 422 28.77 22.69 -25.17
C SER A 422 28.55 24.20 -25.22
N SER A 423 29.58 24.95 -25.64
CA SER A 423 29.53 26.41 -25.72
C SER A 423 29.24 27.13 -24.39
N ASP A 424 29.55 26.51 -23.24
CA ASP A 424 29.47 27.17 -21.94
C ASP A 424 30.51 28.30 -21.83
N PRO A 425 30.11 29.59 -21.75
CA PRO A 425 31.04 30.71 -21.72
C PRO A 425 31.89 30.76 -20.45
N ARG A 426 31.55 29.97 -19.42
CA ARG A 426 32.31 29.84 -18.18
C ARG A 426 33.50 28.89 -18.33
N LEU A 427 33.55 28.11 -19.40
CA LEU A 427 34.62 27.15 -19.71
C LEU A 427 35.50 27.65 -20.87
N PRO A 428 36.78 27.26 -20.95
CA PRO A 428 37.62 27.57 -22.11
C PRO A 428 37.01 27.03 -23.42
N SER A 429 37.21 27.77 -24.51
CA SER A 429 36.72 27.35 -25.83
C SER A 429 37.23 25.95 -26.20
N GLY A 430 36.33 25.03 -26.57
CA GLY A 430 36.65 23.64 -26.91
C GLY A 430 36.92 22.71 -25.71
N ALA A 431 36.63 23.15 -24.47
CA ALA A 431 36.81 22.35 -23.27
C ALA A 431 35.77 21.22 -23.11
N CYS A 432 34.59 21.36 -23.72
CA CYS A 432 33.46 20.42 -23.60
C CYS A 432 32.98 20.00 -25.01
N ASN A 433 33.62 18.96 -25.56
CA ASN A 433 33.38 18.50 -26.94
C ASN A 433 32.31 17.40 -27.01
N ASP A 434 32.05 16.72 -25.91
CA ASP A 434 30.98 15.73 -25.79
C ASP A 434 30.24 15.97 -24.47
N PRO A 435 29.18 16.80 -24.48
CA PRO A 435 28.61 17.37 -23.26
C PRO A 435 27.85 16.35 -22.41
N ASP A 436 27.86 16.60 -21.11
CA ASP A 436 27.10 15.82 -20.14
C ASP A 436 25.59 16.12 -20.25
N ARG A 437 24.80 15.06 -20.18
CA ARG A 437 23.33 15.06 -20.21
C ARG A 437 22.69 15.16 -18.83
N TRP A 438 23.49 15.10 -17.76
CA TRP A 438 23.06 15.31 -16.38
C TRP A 438 22.67 16.78 -16.10
N ARG A 439 21.67 16.99 -15.24
CA ARG A 439 21.34 18.31 -14.66
C ARG A 439 20.93 18.13 -13.20
N ALA A 440 21.17 19.10 -12.33
CA ALA A 440 20.83 19.00 -10.90
C ALA A 440 19.36 18.64 -10.67
N ALA A 441 19.07 17.65 -9.82
CA ALA A 441 17.70 17.22 -9.52
C ALA A 441 17.41 17.38 -8.03
N THR A 442 16.48 18.25 -7.69
CA THR A 442 16.03 18.53 -6.31
C THR A 442 14.59 18.06 -6.14
N VAL A 443 14.34 17.25 -5.12
CA VAL A 443 13.00 16.78 -4.75
C VAL A 443 12.67 17.26 -3.34
N ILE A 444 11.65 18.12 -3.26
CA ILE A 444 11.07 18.64 -2.03
C ILE A 444 9.73 17.94 -1.83
N ALA A 445 9.63 17.07 -0.83
CA ALA A 445 8.48 16.18 -0.68
C ALA A 445 8.13 15.90 0.78
N ASP A 446 6.97 15.28 1.01
CA ASP A 446 6.62 14.77 2.34
C ASP A 446 7.55 13.64 2.78
N SER A 447 7.88 12.74 1.86
CA SER A 447 8.88 11.69 2.02
C SER A 447 9.34 11.20 0.63
N VAL A 448 10.49 10.54 0.54
CA VAL A 448 11.00 9.96 -0.72
C VAL A 448 11.27 8.46 -0.58
N THR A 449 10.74 7.68 -1.52
CA THR A 449 10.99 6.24 -1.67
C THR A 449 11.71 5.97 -2.98
N LEU A 450 12.82 5.23 -2.92
CA LEU A 450 13.64 4.86 -4.09
C LEU A 450 13.32 3.43 -4.52
N LEU A 451 13.09 3.23 -5.82
CA LEU A 451 12.66 1.97 -6.41
C LEU A 451 13.55 1.59 -7.59
N SER A 452 14.02 0.35 -7.62
CA SER A 452 14.83 -0.20 -8.73
C SER A 452 13.97 -0.56 -9.95
N ASN A 453 14.61 -0.74 -11.11
CA ASN A 453 13.95 -1.12 -12.35
C ASN A 453 14.89 -1.85 -13.33
N SER A 454 14.47 -3.00 -13.87
CA SER A 454 15.33 -3.85 -14.71
C SER A 454 15.06 -3.69 -16.21
N THR A 455 16.12 -3.68 -17.02
CA THR A 455 16.05 -3.82 -18.50
C THR A 455 16.12 -5.26 -18.97
N ASP A 456 16.45 -6.22 -18.11
CA ASP A 456 16.82 -7.56 -18.54
C ASP A 456 15.58 -8.35 -19.00
N PRO A 457 15.38 -8.56 -20.32
CA PRO A 457 14.23 -9.31 -20.82
C PRO A 457 14.31 -10.80 -20.43
N THR A 458 15.48 -11.28 -19.98
CA THR A 458 15.67 -12.63 -19.43
C THR A 458 15.31 -12.71 -17.94
N LYS A 459 15.18 -11.55 -17.27
CA LYS A 459 14.69 -11.42 -15.88
C LYS A 459 13.49 -10.47 -15.82
N PRO A 460 12.38 -10.78 -16.51
CA PRO A 460 11.21 -9.91 -16.57
C PRO A 460 10.53 -9.74 -15.19
N PHE A 461 10.99 -10.42 -14.14
CA PHE A 461 10.45 -10.39 -12.78
C PHE A 461 11.38 -9.70 -11.77
N SER A 462 12.45 -9.01 -12.20
CA SER A 462 13.32 -8.25 -11.30
C SER A 462 12.98 -6.75 -11.27
N GLY A 463 13.11 -6.12 -10.10
CA GLY A 463 12.76 -4.71 -9.86
C GLY A 463 11.33 -4.48 -9.40
N PHE A 464 11.05 -3.31 -8.84
CA PHE A 464 9.75 -2.98 -8.27
C PHE A 464 8.64 -3.00 -9.33
N LYS A 465 7.55 -3.71 -9.04
CA LYS A 465 6.32 -3.67 -9.86
C LYS A 465 5.12 -3.32 -9.00
N ALA A 466 4.30 -2.42 -9.54
CA ALA A 466 3.02 -2.06 -8.94
C ALA A 466 2.11 -3.29 -8.80
N GLY A 467 1.88 -4.02 -9.89
CA GLY A 467 1.00 -5.19 -9.90
C GLY A 467 -0.49 -4.84 -9.79
N TYR A 468 -1.33 -5.83 -9.50
CA TYR A 468 -2.79 -5.68 -9.48
C TYR A 468 -3.43 -6.20 -8.19
N ARG A 469 -4.63 -5.71 -7.85
CA ARG A 469 -5.38 -6.15 -6.65
C ARG A 469 -5.65 -7.65 -6.61
N SER A 470 -6.02 -8.21 -7.76
CA SER A 470 -6.18 -9.66 -7.96
C SER A 470 -4.90 -10.44 -7.71
N ASP A 471 -3.72 -9.80 -7.74
CA ASP A 471 -2.50 -10.50 -7.42
C ASP A 471 -2.42 -10.92 -5.95
N GLY A 472 -3.09 -10.20 -5.06
CA GLY A 472 -3.05 -10.44 -3.63
C GLY A 472 -4.39 -10.82 -3.01
N ASP A 473 -5.47 -11.01 -3.76
CA ASP A 473 -6.82 -11.01 -3.19
C ASP A 473 -7.13 -9.70 -2.42
N TYR A 474 -6.58 -8.56 -2.86
CA TYR A 474 -6.70 -7.30 -2.13
C TYR A 474 -8.16 -6.92 -1.86
N ASP A 475 -9.04 -7.14 -2.83
CA ASP A 475 -10.49 -6.85 -2.71
C ASP A 475 -11.23 -7.81 -1.75
N LEU A 476 -10.65 -8.97 -1.39
CA LEU A 476 -11.30 -9.97 -0.51
C LEU A 476 -10.95 -9.80 0.97
N ARG A 477 -9.90 -9.03 1.26
CA ARG A 477 -9.46 -8.72 2.62
C ARG A 477 -10.27 -7.56 3.18
N ASN A 478 -10.15 -7.36 4.48
CA ASN A 478 -10.72 -6.22 5.18
C ASN A 478 -9.84 -4.95 5.00
N ASN A 479 -9.25 -4.78 3.81
CA ASN A 479 -8.47 -3.58 3.48
C ASN A 479 -9.36 -2.34 3.48
N GLU A 480 -10.66 -2.52 3.24
CA GLU A 480 -11.66 -1.48 3.08
C GLU A 480 -12.29 -0.99 4.40
N ILE A 481 -11.86 -1.50 5.57
CA ILE A 481 -12.39 -1.04 6.87
C ILE A 481 -12.11 0.44 7.09
N ASP A 482 -13.11 1.20 6.76
CA ASP A 482 -13.50 2.43 7.39
C ASP A 482 -14.48 2.03 8.50
N ASN A 483 -13.96 1.87 9.72
CA ASN A 483 -14.70 1.45 10.91
C ASN A 483 -15.63 2.56 11.38
N ILE A 484 -16.75 2.78 10.68
CA ILE A 484 -17.90 3.40 11.32
C ILE A 484 -19.09 2.49 11.05
N ALA A 485 -19.94 2.38 12.07
CA ALA A 485 -21.32 1.96 11.91
C ALA A 485 -21.88 2.57 10.62
N ASN A 486 -22.79 1.85 9.94
CA ASN A 486 -23.54 2.40 8.82
C ASN A 486 -23.70 3.92 8.97
N ALA A 487 -23.15 4.70 8.03
CA ALA A 487 -23.30 6.16 8.00
C ALA A 487 -24.78 6.59 7.97
N ASP A 488 -25.70 5.63 7.88
CA ASP A 488 -27.15 5.76 7.88
C ASP A 488 -27.85 5.32 9.18
N THR A 489 -27.13 4.88 10.23
CA THR A 489 -27.76 4.72 11.57
C THR A 489 -27.83 6.07 12.29
N SER A 490 -28.46 7.03 11.63
CA SER A 490 -29.07 8.14 12.36
C SER A 490 -30.20 7.55 13.23
N THR A 491 -30.11 7.76 14.54
CA THR A 491 -31.21 7.81 15.53
C THR A 491 -31.65 6.61 16.38
N THR A 492 -31.05 5.41 16.38
CA THR A 492 -31.44 4.38 17.37
C THR A 492 -30.59 4.42 18.65
N ALA A 493 -31.29 4.57 19.78
CA ALA A 493 -30.78 4.89 21.10
C ALA A 493 -29.75 3.87 21.64
N LEU A 494 -28.72 4.39 22.32
CA LEU A 494 -27.95 3.65 23.30
C LEU A 494 -28.90 3.17 24.40
N GLU A 495 -29.37 1.93 24.35
CA GLU A 495 -30.09 1.34 25.47
C GLU A 495 -29.05 0.98 26.55
N LEU A 496 -29.01 1.76 27.63
CA LEU A 496 -28.27 1.41 28.83
C LEU A 496 -28.92 0.16 29.44
N GLN A 497 -28.33 -1.01 29.24
CA GLN A 497 -28.75 -2.20 29.96
C GLN A 497 -27.87 -2.39 31.20
N THR A 498 -28.49 -2.41 32.37
CA THR A 498 -27.79 -2.70 33.63
C THR A 498 -27.51 -4.18 33.76
N VAL A 499 -26.24 -4.59 33.64
CA VAL A 499 -25.79 -5.94 34.02
C VAL A 499 -25.18 -5.85 35.42
N ALA A 500 -25.74 -6.58 36.38
CA ALA A 500 -25.31 -6.58 37.77
C ALA A 500 -25.28 -5.19 38.46
N GLY A 501 -26.23 -4.31 38.10
CA GLY A 501 -26.35 -2.97 38.70
C GLY A 501 -25.40 -1.92 38.14
N ASN A 502 -24.54 -2.27 37.18
CA ASN A 502 -23.72 -1.31 36.44
C ASN A 502 -24.34 -1.03 35.07
N PRO A 503 -24.58 0.24 34.69
CA PRO A 503 -25.00 0.57 33.35
C PRO A 503 -23.86 0.27 32.36
N VAL A 504 -24.10 -0.63 31.42
CA VAL A 504 -23.20 -0.89 30.30
C VAL A 504 -23.93 -0.42 29.03
N ALA A 505 -23.30 0.50 28.30
CA ALA A 505 -23.78 0.91 26.99
C ALA A 505 -23.49 -0.22 25.99
N TYR A 506 -24.53 -0.81 25.40
CA TYR A 506 -24.38 -1.78 24.32
C TYR A 506 -24.83 -1.15 23.00
N ASN A 507 -23.95 -1.20 21.99
CA ASN A 507 -24.35 -0.96 20.61
C ASN A 507 -25.00 -2.25 20.09
N LEU A 508 -26.32 -2.37 20.24
CA LEU A 508 -27.05 -3.62 19.98
C LEU A 508 -27.40 -3.86 18.50
N ASP A 509 -27.26 -2.88 17.60
CA ASP A 509 -27.76 -3.00 16.21
C ASP A 509 -26.69 -2.88 15.11
N GLY A 510 -25.41 -2.80 15.45
CA GLY A 510 -24.30 -2.82 14.49
C GLY A 510 -23.38 -4.02 14.69
N VAL A 511 -23.72 -5.19 14.14
CA VAL A 511 -22.71 -6.27 14.02
C VAL A 511 -21.55 -5.72 13.19
N SER A 512 -20.37 -5.57 13.80
CA SER A 512 -19.19 -5.01 13.11
C SER A 512 -18.85 -5.83 11.86
N ILE A 513 -18.24 -5.20 10.86
CA ILE A 513 -17.85 -5.84 9.60
C ILE A 513 -16.97 -7.07 9.89
N GLU A 514 -16.07 -6.95 10.86
CA GLU A 514 -15.17 -7.98 11.35
C GLU A 514 -15.96 -9.18 11.87
N ARG A 515 -16.98 -8.95 12.69
CA ARG A 515 -17.83 -10.03 13.21
C ARG A 515 -18.60 -10.73 12.09
N LYS A 516 -19.18 -9.99 11.15
CA LYS A 516 -19.84 -10.61 9.97
C LYS A 516 -18.87 -11.47 9.16
N ARG A 517 -17.63 -11.01 8.98
CA ARG A 517 -16.57 -11.80 8.31
C ARG A 517 -16.23 -13.07 9.08
N LEU A 518 -16.09 -12.98 10.40
CA LEU A 518 -15.82 -14.14 11.25
C LEU A 518 -16.96 -15.16 11.18
N GLU A 519 -18.21 -14.71 11.17
CA GLU A 519 -19.40 -15.57 10.97
C GLU A 519 -19.37 -16.28 9.60
N GLN A 520 -18.75 -15.67 8.59
CA GLN A 520 -18.50 -16.31 7.29
C GLN A 520 -17.22 -17.15 7.22
N GLY A 521 -16.46 -17.26 8.31
CA GLY A 521 -15.23 -18.05 8.39
C GLY A 521 -13.97 -17.32 7.93
N PHE A 522 -14.04 -15.99 7.81
CA PHE A 522 -12.92 -15.15 7.39
C PHE A 522 -12.46 -14.25 8.52
N TRP A 523 -11.14 -14.11 8.63
CA TRP A 523 -10.52 -13.08 9.45
C TRP A 523 -10.50 -11.74 8.70
N ASN A 524 -9.88 -10.74 9.30
CA ASN A 524 -9.62 -9.47 8.61
C ASN A 524 -8.78 -9.68 7.35
N ASN A 525 -7.82 -10.59 7.41
CA ASN A 525 -7.15 -11.10 6.22
C ASN A 525 -7.83 -12.39 5.73
N ASN A 526 -7.99 -12.51 4.42
CA ASN A 526 -8.39 -13.78 3.80
C ASN A 526 -7.19 -14.73 3.59
N PHE A 527 -5.98 -14.26 3.86
CA PHE A 527 -4.71 -14.99 3.70
C PHE A 527 -4.41 -15.47 2.27
N VAL A 528 -4.91 -14.73 1.27
CA VAL A 528 -4.65 -15.00 -0.15
C VAL A 528 -5.06 -16.43 -0.57
N THR A 529 -6.22 -16.88 -0.10
CA THR A 529 -6.77 -18.23 -0.37
C THR A 529 -7.30 -18.40 -1.79
N THR A 530 -7.60 -17.29 -2.46
CA THR A 530 -8.16 -17.30 -3.81
C THR A 530 -7.04 -17.35 -4.83
N ARG A 531 -6.07 -16.42 -4.88
CA ARG A 531 -4.95 -16.43 -5.86
C ARG A 531 -4.42 -17.82 -6.24
N ASN A 532 -4.28 -18.04 -7.55
CA ASN A 532 -3.53 -19.16 -8.09
C ASN A 532 -2.02 -18.92 -7.94
N PHE A 533 -1.36 -19.68 -7.08
CA PHE A 533 0.11 -19.68 -6.96
C PHE A 533 0.58 -21.05 -6.46
N THR A 534 1.83 -21.40 -6.75
CA THR A 534 2.49 -22.58 -6.17
C THR A 534 3.35 -22.23 -4.98
N ASP A 535 3.31 -23.06 -3.94
CA ASP A 535 4.14 -22.85 -2.75
C ASP A 535 5.64 -22.85 -3.07
N THR A 536 6.06 -23.64 -4.07
CA THR A 536 7.45 -23.69 -4.55
C THR A 536 7.92 -22.35 -5.09
N ALA A 537 7.09 -21.65 -5.87
CA ALA A 537 7.38 -20.31 -6.40
C ALA A 537 7.55 -19.27 -5.29
N TYR A 538 6.93 -19.53 -4.13
CA TYR A 538 6.89 -18.62 -2.99
C TYR A 538 8.01 -18.89 -1.95
N SER A 539 8.30 -20.16 -1.66
CA SER A 539 9.19 -20.62 -0.58
C SER A 539 10.63 -20.93 -1.00
N ARG A 540 10.93 -20.96 -2.30
CA ARG A 540 12.29 -21.18 -2.83
C ARG A 540 12.83 -19.90 -3.47
N GLY A 541 13.59 -19.12 -2.70
CA GLY A 541 14.40 -18.01 -3.21
C GLY A 541 15.74 -18.47 -3.84
N THR A 542 15.89 -19.77 -4.11
CA THR A 542 17.11 -20.35 -4.73
C THR A 542 17.19 -20.14 -6.23
N GLU A 543 16.11 -19.71 -6.88
CA GLU A 543 16.26 -19.09 -8.19
C GLU A 543 16.57 -17.61 -7.97
N VAL A 544 17.82 -17.35 -7.62
CA VAL A 544 18.52 -16.32 -8.39
C VAL A 544 18.24 -16.75 -9.83
N TYR A 545 17.50 -15.94 -10.57
CA TYR A 545 17.44 -16.04 -12.03
C TYR A 545 18.88 -15.82 -12.53
N THR A 546 19.70 -16.85 -12.38
CA THR A 546 20.91 -17.04 -13.15
C THR A 546 20.43 -17.42 -14.54
N ALA A 547 21.18 -17.03 -15.57
CA ALA A 547 20.86 -17.27 -16.96
C ALA A 547 20.61 -18.76 -17.33
N ALA A 548 20.78 -19.69 -16.39
CA ALA A 548 20.69 -21.13 -16.57
C ALA A 548 19.29 -21.75 -16.37
N ASN A 549 18.28 -21.04 -15.84
CA ASN A 549 16.92 -21.61 -15.71
C ASN A 549 15.81 -20.58 -16.03
N PRO A 550 15.46 -20.38 -17.32
CA PRO A 550 14.54 -19.33 -17.75
C PRO A 550 13.07 -19.77 -17.79
N SER A 551 12.63 -20.78 -17.02
CA SER A 551 11.26 -21.28 -17.17
C SER A 551 10.24 -20.28 -16.58
N PRO A 552 9.40 -19.64 -17.42
CA PRO A 552 8.36 -18.74 -16.96
C PRO A 552 7.16 -19.60 -16.56
N THR A 553 7.14 -20.07 -15.33
CA THR A 553 5.84 -20.35 -14.73
C THR A 553 5.24 -19.00 -14.35
N THR A 554 3.97 -18.80 -14.68
CA THR A 554 3.18 -17.55 -14.56
C THR A 554 3.07 -16.97 -13.13
N ASP A 555 3.78 -17.54 -12.14
CA ASP A 555 3.45 -17.47 -10.72
C ASP A 555 4.43 -16.60 -9.89
N THR A 556 5.59 -16.20 -10.45
CA THR A 556 6.65 -15.43 -9.76
C THR A 556 6.60 -13.92 -10.08
N VAL A 557 5.41 -13.34 -10.18
CA VAL A 557 5.26 -11.89 -10.42
C VAL A 557 5.67 -11.13 -9.16
N ASN A 558 6.63 -10.20 -9.30
CA ASN A 558 7.13 -9.28 -8.25
C ASN A 558 6.13 -8.15 -7.88
N SER A 559 4.85 -8.51 -7.79
CA SER A 559 3.71 -7.62 -7.60
C SER A 559 3.65 -7.11 -6.16
N SER A 560 3.63 -5.79 -5.95
CA SER A 560 3.49 -5.22 -4.60
C SER A 560 2.25 -5.71 -3.85
N TYR A 561 1.18 -6.14 -4.54
CA TYR A 561 -0.04 -6.67 -3.91
C TYR A 561 0.15 -8.05 -3.27
N PHE A 562 1.13 -8.80 -3.73
CA PHE A 562 1.44 -10.15 -3.24
C PHE A 562 2.77 -10.21 -2.48
N ASN A 563 3.78 -9.50 -2.97
CA ASN A 563 5.12 -9.42 -2.38
C ASN A 563 5.26 -8.07 -1.66
N ASN A 564 4.94 -8.01 -0.37
CA ASN A 564 5.15 -6.82 0.46
C ASN A 564 5.54 -7.15 1.91
N ALA A 565 5.75 -8.44 2.22
CA ALA A 565 6.01 -9.03 3.55
C ALA A 565 5.01 -8.74 4.69
N VAL A 566 4.15 -7.71 4.58
CA VAL A 566 3.14 -7.39 5.58
C VAL A 566 1.90 -8.24 5.38
N THR A 567 1.46 -8.40 4.13
CA THR A 567 0.37 -9.28 3.74
C THR A 567 0.65 -10.71 4.16
N PRO A 568 -0.15 -11.31 5.06
CA PRO A 568 -0.02 -12.72 5.34
C PRO A 568 -0.69 -13.55 4.24
N VAL A 569 -0.02 -14.63 3.85
CA VAL A 569 -0.31 -15.59 2.79
C VAL A 569 -0.35 -16.98 3.43
N GLN A 570 -1.44 -17.70 3.23
CA GLN A 570 -1.56 -19.07 3.67
C GLN A 570 -0.61 -19.96 2.84
N ARG A 571 0.24 -20.74 3.51
CA ARG A 571 1.14 -21.68 2.84
C ARG A 571 0.34 -22.80 2.17
N ARG A 572 0.94 -23.43 1.16
CA ARG A 572 0.38 -24.59 0.46
C ARG A 572 1.37 -25.75 0.51
N GLY A 573 0.90 -26.98 0.40
CA GLY A 573 1.78 -28.14 0.47
C GLY A 573 1.11 -29.44 0.09
N GLN A 574 1.81 -30.56 0.29
CA GLN A 574 1.19 -31.89 0.22
C GLN A 574 0.27 -32.05 1.43
N PHE A 575 -1.03 -31.88 1.23
CA PHE A 575 -2.01 -31.86 2.31
C PHE A 575 -3.36 -32.45 1.87
N SER A 576 -4.25 -32.72 2.83
CA SER A 576 -5.60 -33.21 2.55
C SER A 576 -6.39 -32.22 1.70
N GLU A 577 -7.03 -32.71 0.64
CA GLU A 577 -7.77 -31.90 -0.32
C GLU A 577 -9.23 -31.76 0.08
N TYR A 578 -9.64 -30.52 0.36
CA TYR A 578 -11.00 -30.17 0.75
C TYR A 578 -11.74 -29.45 -0.37
N LEU A 579 -13.03 -29.73 -0.50
CA LEU A 579 -13.91 -29.01 -1.43
C LEU A 579 -14.05 -27.56 -0.97
N MET A 580 -14.07 -26.62 -1.89
CA MET A 580 -14.31 -25.21 -1.58
C MET A 580 -15.66 -24.76 -2.13
N GLU A 581 -16.23 -23.74 -1.51
CA GLU A 581 -17.42 -23.02 -1.98
C GLU A 581 -17.11 -21.53 -2.10
N MET A 582 -17.87 -20.84 -2.94
CA MET A 582 -17.72 -19.42 -3.23
C MET A 582 -18.96 -18.63 -2.85
N CYS A 583 -18.78 -17.43 -2.31
CA CYS A 583 -19.88 -16.48 -2.16
C CYS A 583 -20.15 -15.79 -3.51
N SER A 584 -21.41 -15.59 -3.86
CA SER A 584 -21.81 -14.82 -5.05
C SER A 584 -21.53 -13.32 -4.96
N LYS A 585 -21.19 -12.81 -3.76
CA LYS A 585 -20.87 -11.40 -3.50
C LYS A 585 -19.37 -11.25 -3.23
N ARG A 586 -18.80 -10.12 -3.67
CA ARG A 586 -17.38 -9.79 -3.46
C ARG A 586 -17.05 -9.49 -2.00
N VAL A 587 -17.90 -8.72 -1.34
CA VAL A 587 -17.70 -8.27 0.03
C VAL A 587 -18.14 -9.38 0.98
N VAL A 588 -17.17 -9.98 1.69
CA VAL A 588 -17.42 -11.12 2.58
C VAL A 588 -18.46 -10.82 3.65
N SER A 589 -18.49 -9.60 4.20
CA SER A 589 -19.45 -9.20 5.23
C SER A 589 -20.89 -9.10 4.73
N ASP A 590 -21.10 -9.06 3.41
CA ASP A 590 -22.43 -8.96 2.79
C ASP A 590 -22.95 -10.36 2.40
N CYS A 591 -22.10 -11.39 2.49
CA CYS A 591 -22.45 -12.77 2.25
C CYS A 591 -23.35 -13.31 3.36
N THR A 592 -24.47 -13.93 2.96
CA THR A 592 -25.37 -14.69 3.81
C THR A 592 -25.12 -16.18 3.62
N ALA A 593 -25.73 -17.04 4.45
CA ALA A 593 -25.61 -18.50 4.31
C ALA A 593 -26.05 -19.01 2.91
N ASN A 594 -26.97 -18.31 2.25
CA ASN A 594 -27.52 -18.70 0.96
C ASN A 594 -26.65 -18.28 -0.24
N ASP A 595 -25.69 -17.38 -0.06
CA ASP A 595 -24.84 -16.88 -1.14
C ASP A 595 -23.70 -17.85 -1.50
N TRP A 596 -23.46 -18.88 -0.68
CA TRP A 596 -22.36 -19.83 -0.87
C TRP A 596 -22.76 -21.01 -1.77
N SER A 597 -22.02 -21.24 -2.84
CA SER A 597 -22.25 -22.37 -3.75
C SER A 597 -20.97 -22.83 -4.47
N LEU A 598 -21.05 -23.95 -5.17
CA LEU A 598 -19.95 -24.49 -5.97
C LEU A 598 -19.80 -23.81 -7.33
N ASP A 599 -20.82 -23.07 -7.77
CA ASP A 599 -20.89 -22.34 -9.04
C ASP A 599 -21.77 -21.08 -8.87
N PRO A 600 -21.24 -20.00 -8.25
CA PRO A 600 -22.04 -18.85 -7.84
C PRO A 600 -22.52 -17.97 -9.00
N LEU A 601 -21.86 -18.03 -10.16
CA LEU A 601 -22.14 -17.18 -11.33
C LEU A 601 -22.65 -17.99 -12.53
N GLY A 602 -23.03 -19.25 -12.31
CA GLY A 602 -23.23 -20.24 -13.38
C GLY A 602 -24.28 -19.87 -14.42
N THR A 603 -24.02 -20.24 -15.67
CA THR A 603 -24.95 -20.23 -16.82
C THR A 603 -25.32 -21.64 -17.31
N GLY A 604 -25.09 -22.69 -16.49
CA GLY A 604 -25.28 -24.11 -16.86
C GLY A 604 -25.82 -25.01 -15.73
N ALA A 605 -25.76 -26.34 -15.91
CA ALA A 605 -26.40 -27.35 -15.03
C ALA A 605 -25.89 -27.39 -13.57
N GLY A 606 -24.83 -26.66 -13.25
CA GLY A 606 -24.24 -26.52 -11.91
C GLY A 606 -24.59 -25.21 -11.20
N ALA A 607 -25.29 -24.27 -11.84
CA ALA A 607 -25.52 -22.93 -11.29
C ALA A 607 -26.18 -22.97 -9.90
N GLY A 608 -25.58 -22.28 -8.93
CA GLY A 608 -26.08 -22.22 -7.55
C GLY A 608 -25.99 -23.54 -6.76
N THR A 609 -25.31 -24.57 -7.30
CA THR A 609 -25.23 -25.90 -6.67
C THR A 609 -24.60 -25.83 -5.29
N LYS A 610 -25.31 -26.35 -4.28
CA LYS A 610 -24.83 -26.43 -2.89
C LYS A 610 -23.91 -27.62 -2.69
N ALA A 611 -22.90 -27.47 -1.83
CA ALA A 611 -21.86 -28.49 -1.65
C ALA A 611 -22.41 -29.82 -1.10
N THR A 612 -23.43 -29.79 -0.24
CA THR A 612 -24.04 -30.98 0.36
C THR A 612 -24.81 -31.84 -0.64
N THR A 613 -25.40 -31.25 -1.69
CA THR A 613 -26.27 -31.97 -2.62
C THR A 613 -25.49 -32.83 -3.62
N VAL A 614 -24.17 -32.63 -3.71
CA VAL A 614 -23.28 -33.34 -4.64
C VAL A 614 -22.34 -34.35 -3.97
N ILE A 615 -22.55 -34.64 -2.68
CA ILE A 615 -21.76 -35.68 -2.00
C ILE A 615 -21.98 -37.04 -2.69
N GLY A 616 -20.88 -37.76 -2.93
CA GLY A 616 -20.84 -39.02 -3.68
C GLY A 616 -20.64 -38.85 -5.18
N GLN A 617 -20.79 -37.63 -5.73
CA GLN A 617 -20.51 -37.35 -7.13
C GLN A 617 -19.01 -37.18 -7.39
N ARG A 618 -18.59 -37.42 -8.63
CA ARG A 618 -17.21 -37.18 -9.06
C ARG A 618 -16.92 -35.67 -9.06
N PHE A 619 -15.79 -35.26 -8.49
CA PHE A 619 -15.37 -33.87 -8.59
C PHE A 619 -14.83 -33.59 -10.01
N ILE A 620 -15.41 -32.57 -10.67
CA ILE A 620 -15.00 -32.10 -11.98
C ILE A 620 -14.92 -30.58 -11.92
N ILE A 621 -13.72 -30.01 -12.04
CA ILE A 621 -13.47 -28.56 -11.89
C ILE A 621 -14.31 -27.69 -12.85
N ARG A 622 -14.69 -28.22 -14.01
CA ARG A 622 -15.55 -27.53 -14.98
C ARG A 622 -17.02 -27.46 -14.55
N GLN A 623 -17.49 -28.42 -13.74
CA GLN A 623 -18.86 -28.44 -13.21
C GLN A 623 -18.94 -27.70 -11.87
N TYR A 624 -17.84 -27.71 -11.11
CA TYR A 624 -17.71 -27.07 -9.80
C TYR A 624 -16.57 -26.06 -9.82
N PRO A 625 -16.76 -24.89 -10.47
CA PRO A 625 -15.72 -23.91 -10.67
C PRO A 625 -15.20 -23.31 -9.37
N SER A 626 -15.89 -23.43 -8.23
CA SER A 626 -15.36 -23.09 -6.91
C SER A 626 -14.01 -23.76 -6.57
N GLY A 627 -13.76 -24.96 -7.10
CA GLY A 627 -12.52 -25.68 -6.95
C GLY A 627 -12.35 -26.39 -5.60
N THR A 628 -11.10 -26.68 -5.26
CA THR A 628 -10.71 -27.32 -4.00
C THR A 628 -9.58 -26.52 -3.35
N THR A 629 -9.15 -26.94 -2.17
CA THR A 629 -7.95 -26.37 -1.53
C THR A 629 -6.69 -26.54 -2.38
N ALA A 630 -6.65 -27.52 -3.30
CA ALA A 630 -5.53 -27.79 -4.21
C ALA A 630 -5.76 -27.27 -5.64
N GLN A 631 -7.02 -27.09 -6.04
CA GLN A 631 -7.38 -26.63 -7.39
C GLN A 631 -8.06 -25.27 -7.34
N PHE A 632 -7.40 -24.28 -7.94
CA PHE A 632 -7.98 -22.97 -8.23
C PHE A 632 -9.19 -23.09 -9.19
N PRO A 633 -10.12 -22.11 -9.25
CA PRO A 633 -11.26 -22.18 -10.16
C PRO A 633 -10.84 -22.45 -11.60
N ALA A 634 -11.69 -23.15 -12.35
CA ALA A 634 -11.37 -23.56 -13.72
C ALA A 634 -10.92 -22.35 -14.55
N GLU A 635 -9.71 -22.39 -15.09
CA GLU A 635 -9.14 -21.30 -15.90
C GLU A 635 -10.07 -20.90 -17.06
N ARG A 636 -10.74 -21.89 -17.68
CA ARG A 636 -11.75 -21.61 -18.70
C ARG A 636 -12.99 -20.92 -18.14
N ALA A 637 -13.47 -21.31 -16.96
CA ALA A 637 -14.61 -20.64 -16.33
C ALA A 637 -14.26 -19.19 -15.97
N ILE A 638 -13.01 -18.92 -15.57
CA ILE A 638 -12.51 -17.55 -15.37
C ILE A 638 -12.36 -16.81 -16.71
N ALA A 639 -11.92 -17.48 -17.77
CA ALA A 639 -11.83 -16.87 -19.08
C ALA A 639 -13.22 -16.45 -19.62
N ASP A 640 -14.24 -17.27 -19.33
CA ASP A 640 -15.64 -17.04 -19.67
C ASP A 640 -16.27 -15.99 -18.73
N ASN A 641 -15.95 -16.02 -17.43
CA ASN A 641 -16.38 -15.06 -16.42
C ASN A 641 -15.23 -14.74 -15.43
N PRO A 642 -14.48 -13.64 -15.67
CA PRO A 642 -13.34 -13.24 -14.82
C PRO A 642 -13.69 -13.01 -13.36
N GLU A 643 -14.97 -12.77 -13.06
CA GLU A 643 -15.43 -12.48 -11.71
C GLU A 643 -15.30 -13.65 -10.75
N LEU A 644 -15.30 -14.90 -11.24
CA LEU A 644 -15.05 -16.07 -10.40
C LEU A 644 -13.72 -15.99 -9.66
N ALA A 645 -12.68 -15.40 -10.26
CA ALA A 645 -11.38 -15.24 -9.61
C ALA A 645 -11.40 -14.19 -8.49
N ARG A 646 -12.46 -13.37 -8.41
CA ARG A 646 -12.60 -12.23 -7.49
C ARG A 646 -13.65 -12.46 -6.42
N LEU A 647 -14.16 -13.68 -6.28
CA LEU A 647 -15.13 -14.04 -5.25
C LEU A 647 -14.44 -14.69 -4.03
N PRO A 648 -14.94 -14.42 -2.80
CA PRO A 648 -14.47 -15.10 -1.60
C PRO A 648 -14.65 -16.61 -1.70
N ARG A 649 -13.61 -17.37 -1.35
CA ARG A 649 -13.63 -18.85 -1.31
C ARG A 649 -13.30 -19.38 0.06
N ARG A 650 -14.05 -20.38 0.53
CA ARG A 650 -13.80 -21.07 1.81
C ARG A 650 -13.99 -22.58 1.69
N VAL A 651 -13.50 -23.35 2.66
CA VAL A 651 -13.74 -24.79 2.75
C VAL A 651 -15.22 -25.07 2.97
N ALA A 652 -15.79 -26.00 2.20
CA ALA A 652 -17.18 -26.38 2.30
C ALA A 652 -17.42 -27.34 3.49
N PHE A 653 -18.52 -27.12 4.19
CA PHE A 653 -19.04 -28.00 5.23
C PHE A 653 -20.46 -28.44 4.87
N ALA A 654 -20.86 -29.62 5.36
CA ALA A 654 -22.22 -30.09 5.17
C ALA A 654 -23.22 -29.10 5.81
N ARG A 655 -24.16 -28.63 4.99
CA ARG A 655 -25.25 -27.73 5.35
C ARG A 655 -26.59 -28.26 4.85
N ASP A 656 -27.66 -27.94 5.57
CA ASP A 656 -29.04 -28.20 5.13
C ASP A 656 -29.55 -27.12 4.17
N ASP A 657 -30.79 -27.27 3.71
CA ASP A 657 -31.41 -26.40 2.71
C ASP A 657 -31.63 -24.96 3.21
N GLU A 658 -31.62 -24.73 4.53
CA GLU A 658 -31.65 -23.38 5.11
C GLU A 658 -30.24 -22.81 5.35
N GLY A 659 -29.20 -23.48 4.86
CA GLY A 659 -27.82 -23.05 4.99
C GLY A 659 -27.23 -23.26 6.39
N ARG A 660 -27.87 -24.04 7.27
CA ARG A 660 -27.38 -24.33 8.62
C ARG A 660 -26.44 -25.54 8.61
N LEU A 661 -25.41 -25.53 9.46
CA LEU A 661 -24.46 -26.65 9.56
C LEU A 661 -25.16 -27.95 9.99
N ILE A 662 -24.86 -29.03 9.27
CA ILE A 662 -25.18 -30.39 9.67
C ILE A 662 -24.05 -30.87 10.58
N LEU A 663 -24.41 -31.32 11.78
CA LEU A 663 -23.45 -31.73 12.81
C LEU A 663 -23.51 -33.24 13.04
N SER A 664 -22.36 -33.82 13.37
CA SER A 664 -22.25 -35.23 13.77
C SER A 664 -22.97 -35.51 15.10
N THR A 665 -22.97 -36.78 15.53
CA THR A 665 -23.54 -37.19 16.83
C THR A 665 -22.90 -36.44 18.00
N SER A 666 -21.59 -36.21 17.97
CA SER A 666 -20.88 -35.41 18.99
C SER A 666 -20.92 -33.91 18.72
N LYS A 667 -21.86 -33.47 17.87
CA LYS A 667 -22.12 -32.08 17.51
C LYS A 667 -20.95 -31.36 16.82
N LYS A 668 -20.12 -32.10 16.07
CA LYS A 668 -19.00 -31.50 15.34
C LYS A 668 -19.41 -31.19 13.90
N PRO A 669 -18.93 -30.08 13.31
CA PRO A 669 -19.19 -29.78 11.90
C PRO A 669 -18.52 -30.83 11.01
N ILE A 670 -19.11 -31.07 9.83
CA ILE A 670 -18.66 -32.13 8.91
C ILE A 670 -18.04 -31.48 7.66
N PRO A 671 -16.70 -31.41 7.54
CA PRO A 671 -16.04 -30.89 6.34
C PRO A 671 -16.24 -31.81 5.13
N LEU A 672 -16.26 -31.19 3.94
CA LEU A 672 -16.34 -31.88 2.66
C LEU A 672 -14.97 -31.92 1.98
N GLY A 673 -14.56 -33.09 1.54
CA GLY A 673 -13.27 -33.29 0.86
C GLY A 673 -13.36 -34.20 -0.34
N ILE A 674 -12.22 -34.49 -0.93
CA ILE A 674 -12.13 -35.41 -2.07
C ILE A 674 -11.61 -36.75 -1.59
N ASP A 675 -12.31 -37.83 -1.94
CA ASP A 675 -11.88 -39.18 -1.58
C ASP A 675 -10.62 -39.61 -2.34
N ARG A 676 -9.87 -40.52 -1.71
CA ARG A 676 -8.65 -41.08 -2.31
C ARG A 676 -8.94 -42.06 -3.45
N SER A 677 -10.20 -42.32 -3.78
CA SER A 677 -10.55 -43.22 -4.86
C SER A 677 -10.01 -42.70 -6.20
N VAL A 678 -9.76 -43.59 -7.15
CA VAL A 678 -9.36 -43.19 -8.52
C VAL A 678 -10.40 -42.27 -9.16
N ALA A 679 -11.67 -42.37 -8.74
CA ALA A 679 -12.73 -41.51 -9.21
C ALA A 679 -12.65 -40.08 -8.64
N GLY A 680 -12.03 -39.86 -7.47
CA GLY A 680 -11.93 -38.55 -6.82
C GLY A 680 -13.31 -37.94 -6.54
N ARG A 681 -14.12 -38.65 -5.76
CA ARG A 681 -15.50 -38.24 -5.44
C ARG A 681 -15.52 -37.26 -4.29
N ILE A 682 -16.51 -36.39 -4.30
CA ILE A 682 -16.82 -35.51 -3.17
C ILE A 682 -17.34 -36.39 -2.03
N ALA A 683 -16.72 -36.29 -0.86
CA ALA A 683 -17.04 -37.09 0.32
C ALA A 683 -17.12 -36.19 1.57
N CYS A 684 -17.81 -36.67 2.60
CA CYS A 684 -17.94 -35.99 3.89
C CYS A 684 -17.20 -36.77 4.98
N TYR A 685 -16.48 -36.05 5.84
CA TYR A 685 -15.61 -36.62 6.87
C TYR A 685 -16.00 -36.13 8.26
N THR A 686 -16.24 -37.04 9.20
CA THR A 686 -16.55 -36.71 10.60
C THR A 686 -15.30 -36.71 11.47
N TYR A 687 -15.35 -35.97 12.58
CA TYR A 687 -14.30 -35.97 13.62
C TYR A 687 -14.47 -37.10 14.64
N ASP A 688 -15.52 -37.88 14.52
CA ASP A 688 -15.94 -38.91 15.47
C ASP A 688 -16.40 -40.16 14.70
N ALA A 689 -17.43 -40.86 15.17
CA ALA A 689 -17.97 -42.01 14.47
C ALA A 689 -18.60 -41.64 13.12
N ALA A 690 -18.86 -42.65 12.29
CA ALA A 690 -19.61 -42.47 11.05
C ALA A 690 -20.98 -41.86 11.34
N TYR A 691 -21.44 -40.96 10.46
CA TYR A 691 -22.72 -40.27 10.61
C TYR A 691 -23.48 -40.28 9.29
N THR A 692 -24.73 -40.73 9.30
CA THR A 692 -25.59 -40.73 8.12
C THR A 692 -26.42 -39.45 8.08
N ILE A 693 -26.16 -38.61 7.08
CA ILE A 693 -26.99 -37.45 6.78
C ILE A 693 -28.31 -37.96 6.18
N PRO A 694 -29.47 -37.69 6.80
CA PRO A 694 -30.76 -38.12 6.27
C PRO A 694 -31.06 -37.50 4.91
N ARG A 695 -31.78 -38.26 4.06
CA ARG A 695 -32.24 -37.82 2.74
C ARG A 695 -32.94 -36.44 2.74
N ARG A 696 -33.66 -36.13 3.82
CA ARG A 696 -34.38 -34.84 3.97
C ARG A 696 -33.45 -33.62 4.00
N LEU A 697 -32.16 -33.80 4.30
CA LEU A 697 -31.17 -32.71 4.39
C LEU A 697 -30.20 -32.67 3.20
N THR A 698 -30.23 -33.67 2.31
CA THR A 698 -29.34 -33.76 1.13
C THR A 698 -30.08 -33.58 -0.19
N GLY A 699 -31.41 -33.49 -0.16
CA GLY A 699 -32.28 -33.35 -1.33
C GLY A 699 -32.36 -34.58 -2.25
N SER A 700 -31.53 -35.62 -2.06
CA SER A 700 -31.41 -36.75 -3.00
C SER A 700 -31.45 -38.13 -2.31
N THR A 701 -30.35 -38.57 -1.69
CA THR A 701 -30.17 -39.86 -1.01
C THR A 701 -29.52 -39.67 0.36
N ALA A 702 -29.75 -40.61 1.29
CA ALA A 702 -29.04 -40.60 2.57
C ALA A 702 -27.56 -40.89 2.33
N VAL A 703 -26.68 -40.10 2.94
CA VAL A 703 -25.23 -40.17 2.72
C VAL A 703 -24.53 -40.50 4.04
N THR A 704 -23.70 -41.54 4.05
CA THR A 704 -22.90 -41.91 5.23
C THR A 704 -21.52 -41.27 5.19
N CYS A 705 -21.32 -40.27 6.03
CA CYS A 705 -20.04 -39.63 6.26
C CYS A 705 -19.14 -40.54 7.09
N GLN A 706 -17.88 -40.65 6.69
CA GLN A 706 -16.91 -41.54 7.31
C GLN A 706 -16.06 -40.79 8.33
N PRO A 707 -15.57 -41.44 9.39
CA PRO A 707 -14.54 -40.86 10.25
C PRO A 707 -13.35 -40.40 9.43
N TYR A 708 -12.74 -39.28 9.83
CA TYR A 708 -11.51 -38.79 9.21
C TYR A 708 -10.40 -39.85 9.29
N SER A 709 -9.76 -40.09 8.15
CA SER A 709 -8.54 -40.89 8.05
C SER A 709 -7.68 -40.34 6.92
N SER A 710 -6.37 -40.22 7.15
CA SER A 710 -5.41 -39.78 6.13
C SER A 710 -5.29 -40.76 4.95
N THR A 711 -5.82 -41.98 5.08
CA THR A 711 -5.93 -42.95 3.99
C THR A 711 -7.23 -42.83 3.21
N ALA A 712 -8.27 -42.20 3.75
CA ALA A 712 -9.59 -42.06 3.12
C ALA A 712 -9.74 -40.77 2.31
N ILE A 713 -9.13 -39.67 2.78
CA ILE A 713 -9.09 -38.39 2.07
C ILE A 713 -7.91 -38.34 1.10
N ARG A 714 -8.11 -37.72 -0.07
CA ARG A 714 -7.06 -37.50 -1.06
C ARG A 714 -6.06 -36.49 -0.54
N GLN A 715 -4.78 -36.78 -0.72
CA GLN A 715 -3.70 -35.83 -0.51
C GLN A 715 -3.30 -35.26 -1.86
N ALA A 716 -3.21 -33.94 -1.96
CA ALA A 716 -2.85 -33.25 -3.19
C ALA A 716 -1.71 -32.27 -2.94
N PRO A 717 -0.80 -32.11 -3.92
CA PRO A 717 0.21 -31.05 -3.86
C PRO A 717 -0.46 -29.69 -3.96
N ASN A 718 0.19 -28.67 -3.41
CA ASN A 718 -0.27 -27.28 -3.41
C ASN A 718 -1.66 -27.04 -2.78
N ALA A 719 -2.13 -27.97 -1.94
CA ALA A 719 -3.32 -27.80 -1.13
C ALA A 719 -3.10 -26.73 -0.05
N LEU A 720 -4.09 -25.86 0.19
CA LEU A 720 -4.08 -24.90 1.31
C LEU A 720 -3.76 -25.62 2.63
N TRP A 721 -2.74 -25.13 3.33
CA TRP A 721 -2.23 -25.76 4.55
C TRP A 721 -2.91 -25.19 5.79
N PHE A 722 -3.59 -26.06 6.53
CA PHE A 722 -4.23 -25.74 7.81
C PHE A 722 -3.56 -26.52 8.95
N ALA A 723 -3.64 -25.96 10.16
CA ALA A 723 -3.33 -26.71 11.36
C ALA A 723 -4.36 -27.81 11.58
N THR A 724 -3.94 -28.89 12.24
CA THR A 724 -4.76 -30.07 12.49
C THR A 724 -4.86 -30.36 13.98
N ALA A 725 -5.92 -31.07 14.36
CA ALA A 725 -6.27 -31.28 15.75
C ALA A 725 -6.65 -32.74 16.01
N ALA A 726 -6.39 -33.21 17.22
CA ALA A 726 -6.88 -34.51 17.67
C ALA A 726 -8.41 -34.56 17.48
N PRO A 727 -8.97 -35.65 16.92
CA PRO A 727 -10.41 -35.73 16.66
C PRO A 727 -11.27 -35.52 17.91
N SER A 728 -10.76 -35.88 19.10
CA SER A 728 -11.40 -35.63 20.40
C SER A 728 -11.46 -34.16 20.80
N ALA A 729 -10.49 -33.33 20.39
CA ALA A 729 -10.36 -31.91 20.75
C ALA A 729 -10.11 -31.04 19.50
N PRO A 730 -11.07 -30.96 18.56
CA PRO A 730 -10.86 -30.32 17.26
C PRO A 730 -10.68 -28.80 17.33
N ASN A 731 -10.93 -28.21 18.50
CA ASN A 731 -10.71 -26.80 18.81
C ASN A 731 -9.34 -26.48 19.39
N THR A 732 -8.47 -27.49 19.56
CA THR A 732 -7.13 -27.33 20.07
C THR A 732 -6.14 -27.82 19.02
N VAL A 733 -5.35 -26.90 18.46
CA VAL A 733 -4.29 -27.26 17.50
C VAL A 733 -3.29 -28.18 18.20
N SER A 734 -3.05 -29.35 17.62
CA SER A 734 -2.13 -30.35 18.16
C SER A 734 -1.11 -30.86 17.14
N ASN A 735 -1.31 -30.56 15.85
CA ASN A 735 -0.50 -31.06 14.74
C ASN A 735 -0.61 -30.09 13.53
N TYR A 736 0.24 -30.26 12.51
CA TYR A 736 0.22 -29.49 11.26
C TYR A 736 0.35 -30.39 10.01
N GLY A 737 0.42 -31.71 10.18
CA GLY A 737 0.43 -32.70 9.12
C GLY A 737 -1.00 -33.09 8.74
N TYR A 738 -1.12 -33.76 7.59
CA TYR A 738 -2.40 -34.24 7.07
C TYR A 738 -2.95 -35.46 7.83
N ASP A 739 -2.23 -35.98 8.83
CA ASP A 739 -2.62 -37.22 9.54
C ASP A 739 -3.84 -37.03 10.46
N LEU A 740 -4.17 -35.79 10.80
CA LEU A 740 -5.28 -35.42 11.65
C LEU A 740 -6.28 -34.51 10.89
N PRO A 741 -7.55 -34.44 11.33
CA PRO A 741 -8.55 -33.56 10.71
C PRO A 741 -8.25 -32.08 10.98
N LEU A 742 -8.92 -31.20 10.22
CA LEU A 742 -8.77 -29.74 10.34
C LEU A 742 -9.04 -29.24 11.76
N ALA A 743 -8.15 -28.40 12.30
CA ALA A 743 -8.43 -27.64 13.51
C ALA A 743 -9.34 -26.45 13.18
N TYR A 744 -10.31 -26.15 14.06
CA TYR A 744 -11.15 -24.97 13.94
C TYR A 744 -11.34 -24.28 15.29
N MET A 745 -11.41 -22.96 15.31
CA MET A 745 -11.73 -22.20 16.50
C MET A 745 -13.22 -21.89 16.57
N ASN A 746 -13.72 -21.74 17.79
CA ASN A 746 -15.04 -21.16 18.01
C ASN A 746 -14.95 -19.63 17.82
N LEU A 747 -16.06 -19.02 17.42
CA LEU A 747 -16.16 -17.56 17.37
C LEU A 747 -15.90 -16.96 18.76
N PRO A 748 -15.02 -15.96 18.90
CA PRO A 748 -14.87 -15.23 20.16
C PRO A 748 -16.20 -14.55 20.47
N GLN A 749 -16.80 -14.93 21.60
CA GLN A 749 -18.12 -14.45 22.00
C GLN A 749 -18.00 -13.10 22.70
N VAL A 750 -18.85 -12.14 22.33
CA VAL A 750 -19.15 -10.97 23.17
C VAL A 750 -20.21 -11.44 24.18
N ASN A 751 -19.77 -11.86 25.36
CA ASN A 751 -20.59 -12.05 26.56
C ASN A 751 -21.61 -13.22 26.60
N SER A 752 -21.39 -14.33 25.92
CA SER A 752 -22.06 -15.60 26.27
C SER A 752 -21.16 -16.78 25.94
N PRO A 753 -21.25 -17.93 26.61
CA PRO A 753 -20.88 -19.18 25.96
C PRO A 753 -21.78 -19.26 24.72
N LEU A 754 -21.27 -19.73 23.57
CA LEU A 754 -22.18 -20.33 22.57
C LEU A 754 -23.22 -21.13 23.34
N PRO A 755 -24.50 -21.22 22.92
CA PRO A 755 -25.31 -22.33 23.37
C PRO A 755 -24.40 -23.53 23.14
N LEU A 756 -23.92 -24.12 24.24
CA LEU A 756 -23.18 -25.34 24.21
C LEU A 756 -24.02 -26.18 23.27
N LEU A 757 -23.40 -26.81 22.27
CA LEU A 757 -24.10 -27.63 21.29
C LEU A 757 -24.80 -28.77 22.06
N THR A 758 -25.92 -28.43 22.69
CA THR A 758 -26.58 -29.16 23.75
C THR A 758 -27.97 -29.36 23.21
N THR A 759 -28.12 -30.59 22.74
CA THR A 759 -29.37 -31.34 22.72
C THR A 759 -30.60 -30.55 22.29
N GLY A 760 -30.92 -30.64 20.99
CA GLY A 760 -32.31 -30.52 20.51
C GLY A 760 -32.59 -29.44 19.47
N LEU A 761 -31.70 -28.49 19.22
CA LEU A 761 -31.95 -27.37 18.30
C LEU A 761 -30.96 -27.30 17.13
N ARG A 762 -31.52 -26.87 16.00
CA ARG A 762 -30.94 -26.64 14.66
C ARG A 762 -29.53 -26.04 14.69
N GLY A 763 -28.65 -26.51 13.81
CA GLY A 763 -27.26 -26.01 13.68
C GLY A 763 -27.18 -24.51 13.33
N THR A 764 -26.03 -23.90 13.60
CA THR A 764 -25.76 -22.48 13.28
C THR A 764 -25.50 -22.28 11.78
N THR A 765 -25.77 -21.07 11.25
CA THR A 765 -25.34 -20.64 9.93
C THR A 765 -23.85 -20.28 9.88
N ASN A 766 -23.24 -20.02 11.04
CA ASN A 766 -21.86 -19.57 11.15
C ASN A 766 -20.88 -20.64 10.65
N GLN A 767 -19.88 -20.20 9.90
CA GLN A 767 -18.83 -21.07 9.38
C GLN A 767 -17.77 -21.37 10.46
N PRO A 768 -17.26 -22.61 10.56
CA PRO A 768 -16.13 -22.91 11.44
C PRO A 768 -14.87 -22.13 11.04
N LEU A 769 -14.21 -21.50 12.01
CA LEU A 769 -12.99 -20.71 11.76
C LEU A 769 -11.76 -21.63 11.69
N LEU A 770 -11.39 -22.04 10.49
CA LEU A 770 -10.18 -22.83 10.28
C LEU A 770 -8.91 -22.05 10.67
N VAL A 771 -7.90 -22.78 11.15
CA VAL A 771 -6.59 -22.22 11.53
C VAL A 771 -5.59 -22.42 10.38
N PRO A 772 -5.33 -21.41 9.54
CA PRO A 772 -4.33 -21.53 8.48
C PRO A 772 -2.92 -21.61 9.07
N VAL A 773 -2.00 -22.22 8.32
CA VAL A 773 -0.56 -22.07 8.54
C VAL A 773 -0.08 -20.99 7.57
N LEU A 774 0.31 -19.83 8.10
CA LEU A 774 0.76 -18.71 7.29
C LEU A 774 2.26 -18.79 7.07
N GLN A 775 2.72 -18.04 6.08
CA GLN A 775 4.13 -17.94 5.80
C GLN A 775 4.93 -17.40 6.99
N LEU A 776 4.34 -16.50 7.77
CA LEU A 776 4.94 -15.95 8.99
C LEU A 776 5.41 -17.04 9.97
N GLN A 777 4.69 -18.16 10.06
CA GLN A 777 5.02 -19.26 10.99
C GLN A 777 5.87 -20.34 10.34
N ALA A 778 5.58 -20.68 9.10
CA ALA A 778 6.36 -21.61 8.31
C ALA A 778 6.82 -20.87 7.06
N PRO A 779 8.07 -20.38 7.00
CA PRO A 779 8.53 -19.68 5.79
C PRO A 779 8.84 -20.61 4.62
N ARG A 780 9.51 -21.73 4.92
CA ARG A 780 10.01 -22.69 3.92
C ARG A 780 9.69 -24.14 4.22
N ARG A 781 8.98 -24.41 5.32
CA ARG A 781 8.63 -25.77 5.75
C ARG A 781 7.44 -26.34 4.99
N ALA A 782 7.38 -27.66 4.92
CA ALA A 782 6.25 -28.44 4.43
C ALA A 782 5.36 -28.92 5.60
N PRO A 783 4.12 -29.37 5.33
CA PRO A 783 3.24 -29.99 6.32
C PRO A 783 3.92 -31.13 7.08
N ALA A 784 3.86 -31.09 8.42
CA ALA A 784 4.51 -32.06 9.31
C ALA A 784 3.88 -32.05 10.72
N ASN A 785 4.23 -33.03 11.54
CA ASN A 785 3.65 -33.19 12.88
C ASN A 785 3.90 -32.02 13.86
N ALA A 786 4.96 -31.23 13.64
CA ALA A 786 5.29 -30.07 14.46
C ALA A 786 5.89 -28.94 13.62
N LEU A 787 5.53 -27.70 13.97
CA LEU A 787 6.24 -26.50 13.53
C LEU A 787 7.36 -26.14 14.52
N PRO A 788 8.44 -25.49 14.07
CA PRO A 788 9.47 -25.02 14.98
C PRO A 788 8.90 -23.96 15.92
N THR A 789 9.31 -24.01 17.19
CA THR A 789 8.91 -23.04 18.22
C THR A 789 9.61 -21.69 18.08
N LEU A 790 10.60 -21.57 17.19
CA LEU A 790 11.37 -20.34 16.92
C LEU A 790 11.06 -19.82 15.52
N ILE A 791 10.87 -18.49 15.41
CA ILE A 791 10.81 -17.80 14.12
C ILE A 791 12.24 -17.81 13.56
N ASP A 792 12.47 -18.32 12.37
CA ASP A 792 13.78 -18.21 11.72
C ASP A 792 13.84 -16.88 10.96
N LEU A 793 14.52 -15.90 11.57
CA LEU A 793 14.58 -14.53 11.05
C LEU A 793 15.30 -14.40 9.71
N ALA A 794 16.14 -15.36 9.30
CA ALA A 794 16.85 -15.23 8.03
C ALA A 794 15.99 -15.68 6.83
N GLN A 795 14.80 -16.24 7.03
CA GLN A 795 14.13 -16.95 5.94
C GLN A 795 13.53 -16.04 4.86
N THR A 796 13.02 -14.85 5.20
CA THR A 796 12.34 -13.99 4.21
C THR A 796 13.27 -13.60 3.06
N ARG A 797 14.56 -13.40 3.32
CA ARG A 797 15.55 -13.11 2.27
C ARG A 797 15.72 -14.24 1.25
N TYR A 798 15.27 -15.45 1.59
CA TYR A 798 15.31 -16.65 0.76
C TYR A 798 13.94 -17.01 0.18
N THR A 799 13.03 -16.05 0.15
CA THR A 799 11.68 -16.24 -0.38
C THR A 799 11.33 -15.11 -1.34
N ASN A 800 10.21 -15.24 -2.05
CA ASN A 800 9.68 -14.17 -2.89
C ASN A 800 8.58 -13.41 -2.14
N TRP A 801 8.76 -13.06 -0.88
CA TRP A 801 7.73 -12.34 -0.12
C TRP A 801 7.89 -10.84 -0.12
N LEU A 802 9.10 -10.39 -0.42
CA LEU A 802 9.43 -9.00 -0.68
C LEU A 802 9.74 -8.84 -2.16
N PRO A 803 9.38 -7.70 -2.77
CA PRO A 803 9.76 -7.42 -4.13
C PRO A 803 11.28 -7.49 -4.26
N ARG A 804 11.82 -8.23 -5.22
CA ARG A 804 13.26 -8.28 -5.46
C ARG A 804 13.74 -7.05 -6.20
N ALA A 805 14.82 -6.43 -5.71
CA ALA A 805 15.49 -5.38 -6.45
C ALA A 805 16.07 -5.92 -7.77
N ALA A 806 16.15 -5.07 -8.78
CA ALA A 806 16.63 -5.41 -10.12
C ALA A 806 18.14 -5.62 -10.18
N GLY A 807 18.89 -4.88 -9.36
CA GLY A 807 20.34 -4.84 -9.39
C GLY A 807 20.91 -3.59 -8.73
N ASP A 808 22.20 -3.35 -8.97
CA ASP A 808 22.89 -2.14 -8.54
C ASP A 808 22.25 -0.92 -9.21
N THR A 809 21.81 0.06 -8.40
CA THR A 809 20.99 1.19 -8.84
C THR A 809 21.62 2.52 -8.41
N THR A 810 21.64 3.50 -9.31
CA THR A 810 22.23 4.83 -9.06
C THR A 810 21.18 5.94 -9.14
N PHE A 811 21.16 6.83 -8.15
CA PHE A 811 20.28 7.98 -8.07
C PHE A 811 21.08 9.25 -7.80
N ASN A 812 21.11 10.19 -8.76
CA ASN A 812 21.72 11.50 -8.54
C ASN A 812 20.63 12.52 -8.22
N LEU A 813 20.41 12.80 -6.94
CA LEU A 813 19.41 13.75 -6.47
C LEU A 813 19.71 14.40 -5.12
N ILE A 814 19.15 15.59 -4.94
CA ILE A 814 19.03 16.30 -3.67
C ILE A 814 17.63 16.01 -3.11
N MET A 815 17.56 15.56 -1.86
CA MET A 815 16.32 15.25 -1.15
C MET A 815 16.11 16.21 0.00
N ALA A 816 15.05 17.02 -0.08
CA ALA A 816 14.53 17.82 1.03
C ALA A 816 13.20 17.21 1.49
N VAL A 817 13.24 16.37 2.52
CA VAL A 817 12.12 15.46 2.85
C VAL A 817 11.74 15.47 4.32
N GLY A 818 10.54 14.96 4.60
CA GLY A 818 10.11 14.67 5.95
C GLY A 818 10.59 13.30 6.46
N ASP A 819 10.96 13.24 7.74
CA ASP A 819 11.30 12.00 8.44
C ASP A 819 10.06 11.34 9.07
N SER A 820 10.23 10.14 9.63
CA SER A 820 9.13 9.39 10.28
C SER A 820 9.05 9.70 11.78
N PRO A 821 7.89 9.47 12.44
CA PRO A 821 7.81 9.67 13.88
C PRO A 821 8.80 8.80 14.67
N SER A 822 9.47 9.41 15.65
CA SER A 822 10.49 8.83 16.56
C SER A 822 9.91 8.27 17.86
N HIS A 823 9.76 6.96 18.03
CA HIS A 823 9.07 6.44 19.22
C HIS A 823 9.95 6.47 20.50
N PRO A 824 9.51 7.07 21.62
CA PRO A 824 10.28 7.11 22.86
C PRO A 824 10.40 5.72 23.49
N ARG A 825 11.50 5.51 24.22
CA ARG A 825 11.69 4.32 25.03
C ARG A 825 10.68 4.32 26.19
N ILE A 826 9.74 3.37 26.20
CA ILE A 826 8.83 3.18 27.34
C ILE A 826 9.41 2.14 28.29
N ILE A 827 9.58 2.50 29.57
CA ILE A 827 10.04 1.58 30.63
C ILE A 827 8.83 1.13 31.47
N THR A 828 8.17 0.08 31.01
CA THR A 828 7.10 -0.65 31.72
C THR A 828 7.43 -2.16 31.68
N PRO A 829 6.60 -3.08 32.23
CA PRO A 829 6.77 -4.51 31.98
C PRO A 829 6.79 -4.89 30.48
N PHE A 830 6.36 -3.97 29.62
CA PHE A 830 6.35 -4.03 28.17
C PHE A 830 7.45 -3.14 27.56
N SER A 831 8.65 -3.19 28.12
CA SER A 831 9.74 -2.29 27.74
C SER A 831 10.06 -2.36 26.24
N HIS A 832 9.93 -1.24 25.54
CA HIS A 832 10.38 -1.08 24.15
C HIS A 832 11.71 -0.30 24.12
N ALA A 833 12.58 -0.57 23.14
CA ALA A 833 13.92 0.02 23.05
C ALA A 833 13.94 1.50 22.60
N GLY A 834 12.82 2.00 22.07
CA GLY A 834 12.73 3.30 21.39
C GLY A 834 13.25 3.20 19.96
N ASP A 835 12.70 4.01 19.06
CA ASP A 835 13.19 4.19 17.69
C ASP A 835 13.75 5.61 17.55
N PHE A 836 15.08 5.71 17.43
CA PHE A 836 15.77 6.99 17.34
C PHE A 836 15.78 7.47 15.89
N ASN A 837 15.05 8.54 15.65
CA ASN A 837 14.85 9.13 14.33
C ASN A 837 16.01 10.00 13.83
N GLY A 838 17.24 9.70 14.24
CA GLY A 838 18.42 10.56 14.06
C GLY A 838 19.35 10.17 12.90
N GLY A 839 18.93 9.27 12.01
CA GLY A 839 19.82 8.69 11.01
C GLY A 839 19.49 9.10 9.57
N VAL A 840 20.52 9.36 8.77
CA VAL A 840 20.40 9.61 7.31
C VAL A 840 19.63 8.47 6.61
N GLN A 841 19.67 7.25 7.17
CA GLN A 841 18.92 6.10 6.69
C GLN A 841 17.40 6.24 6.71
N ASN A 842 16.86 7.22 7.42
CA ASN A 842 15.42 7.47 7.50
C ASN A 842 14.90 8.34 6.35
N LEU A 843 15.80 9.01 5.60
CA LEU A 843 15.44 9.93 4.54
C LEU A 843 15.08 9.19 3.24
N PRO A 844 15.97 8.40 2.60
CA PRO A 844 15.58 7.53 1.50
C PRO A 844 14.93 6.25 2.04
N ARG A 845 13.67 6.04 1.66
CA ARG A 845 12.89 4.84 1.99
C ARG A 845 13.03 3.79 0.88
N PHE A 846 12.86 2.51 1.24
CA PHE A 846 12.95 1.36 0.34
C PHE A 846 11.80 0.39 0.59
N LEU A 847 11.41 -0.35 -0.45
CA LEU A 847 10.31 -1.34 -0.43
C LEU A 847 10.71 -2.71 -1.03
N GLU A 848 11.99 -2.91 -1.28
CA GLU A 848 12.51 -4.06 -2.02
C GLU A 848 13.52 -4.86 -1.17
N ASN A 849 13.76 -6.10 -1.60
CA ASN A 849 14.81 -6.96 -1.10
C ASN A 849 16.05 -6.82 -1.99
N TRP A 850 17.08 -6.19 -1.44
CA TRP A 850 18.32 -5.84 -2.11
C TRP A 850 19.42 -6.90 -1.96
N ILE A 851 19.09 -8.11 -1.52
CA ILE A 851 20.05 -9.20 -1.37
C ILE A 851 20.17 -9.94 -2.71
N GLN A 852 21.40 -10.11 -3.20
CA GLN A 852 21.68 -10.66 -4.55
C GLN A 852 21.38 -12.15 -4.69
N THR A 853 21.70 -12.93 -3.65
CA THR A 853 21.54 -14.39 -3.66
C THR A 853 20.83 -14.88 -2.40
N SER A 854 20.49 -16.16 -2.34
CA SER A 854 19.82 -16.78 -1.19
C SER A 854 20.76 -17.58 -0.29
N ALA A 855 22.02 -17.15 -0.18
CA ALA A 855 23.02 -17.72 0.73
C ALA A 855 23.10 -16.93 2.04
N THR A 856 23.72 -17.51 3.07
CA THR A 856 23.90 -16.90 4.40
C THR A 856 24.79 -15.66 4.41
N ASP A 857 25.70 -15.54 3.43
CA ASP A 857 26.64 -14.41 3.25
C ASP A 857 26.46 -13.72 1.88
N SER A 858 25.21 -13.65 1.41
CA SER A 858 24.93 -13.09 0.09
C SER A 858 25.36 -11.63 -0.03
N PRO A 859 26.06 -11.26 -1.13
CA PRO A 859 26.35 -9.86 -1.40
C PRO A 859 25.04 -9.08 -1.53
N LEU A 860 25.10 -7.80 -1.20
CA LEU A 860 23.99 -6.85 -1.35
C LEU A 860 24.14 -6.11 -2.69
N PHE A 861 23.02 -5.78 -3.32
CA PHE A 861 23.01 -4.80 -4.38
C PHE A 861 23.34 -3.41 -3.82
N ASN A 862 24.07 -2.64 -4.60
CA ASN A 862 24.45 -1.27 -4.29
C ASN A 862 23.31 -0.30 -4.62
N THR A 863 23.10 0.65 -3.72
CA THR A 863 22.30 1.85 -3.96
C THR A 863 23.24 3.04 -3.86
N ASN A 864 23.62 3.58 -5.02
CA ASN A 864 24.49 4.76 -5.10
C ASN A 864 23.60 6.00 -5.11
N ILE A 865 23.72 6.86 -4.10
CA ILE A 865 22.92 8.08 -3.96
C ILE A 865 23.88 9.26 -3.89
N SER A 866 24.00 10.01 -4.99
CA SER A 866 24.86 11.19 -5.06
C SER A 866 24.03 12.47 -5.03
N GLY A 867 24.35 13.38 -4.12
CA GLY A 867 23.64 14.66 -3.98
C GLY A 867 23.67 15.20 -2.56
N SER A 868 22.52 15.54 -1.99
CA SER A 868 22.42 16.11 -0.63
C SER A 868 21.14 15.69 0.07
N PHE A 869 21.20 15.55 1.39
CA PHE A 869 20.10 15.13 2.24
C PHE A 869 19.74 16.25 3.21
N ILE A 870 18.49 16.69 3.17
CA ILE A 870 17.97 17.80 3.97
C ILE A 870 16.67 17.31 4.63
N GLN A 871 16.62 17.36 5.95
CA GLN A 871 15.38 17.14 6.68
C GLN A 871 14.66 18.47 6.85
N ILE A 872 13.40 18.56 6.41
CA ILE A 872 12.63 19.81 6.45
C ILE A 872 11.42 19.79 7.41
N LYS A 873 10.91 18.62 7.78
CA LYS A 873 9.77 18.43 8.70
C LYS A 873 9.63 16.96 9.11
N ARG A 874 8.60 16.64 9.90
CA ARG A 874 8.03 15.28 10.00
C ARG A 874 7.05 15.06 8.84
N SER A 875 7.02 13.84 8.31
CA SER A 875 6.08 13.43 7.27
C SER A 875 4.65 13.44 7.82
N TYR A 876 3.71 14.07 7.11
CA TYR A 876 2.30 14.16 7.50
C TYR A 876 1.43 13.06 6.87
N TYR A 877 1.92 12.44 5.79
CA TYR A 877 1.20 11.41 5.07
C TYR A 877 1.80 10.04 5.33
N ALA A 878 3.12 9.93 5.17
CA ALA A 878 3.84 8.66 5.30
C ALA A 878 4.36 8.47 6.74
N THR A 879 3.43 8.52 7.70
CA THR A 879 3.63 8.50 9.15
C THR A 879 3.94 7.12 9.73
N ALA A 880 3.82 6.04 8.95
CA ALA A 880 4.10 4.70 9.48
C ALA A 880 5.54 4.61 10.05
N PRO A 881 5.69 4.00 11.23
CA PRO A 881 6.97 3.97 11.93
C PRO A 881 8.01 3.18 11.14
N PHE A 882 9.28 3.46 11.38
CA PHE A 882 10.37 2.69 10.79
C PHE A 882 10.38 1.26 11.35
N THR A 883 10.26 1.10 12.67
CA THR A 883 9.99 -0.19 13.29
C THR A 883 8.50 -0.43 13.48
N GLN A 884 7.97 -1.50 12.86
CA GLN A 884 6.55 -1.87 12.94
C GLN A 884 6.22 -2.74 14.16
N LEU A 885 7.19 -3.15 14.98
CA LEU A 885 6.97 -3.95 16.19
C LEU A 885 7.58 -3.24 17.39
N SER A 886 6.76 -3.00 18.42
CA SER A 886 7.20 -2.44 19.70
C SER A 886 7.82 -3.51 20.61
N GLU A 887 7.25 -4.70 20.68
CA GLU A 887 7.67 -5.69 21.67
C GLU A 887 8.83 -6.58 21.23
N GLY A 888 9.60 -7.01 22.23
CA GLY A 888 10.47 -8.17 22.16
C GLY A 888 11.84 -7.90 21.54
N SER A 889 12.84 -8.56 22.10
CA SER A 889 13.99 -9.00 21.33
C SER A 889 13.67 -10.39 20.83
N PHE A 890 14.00 -10.67 19.57
CA PHE A 890 14.11 -12.05 19.14
C PHE A 890 14.98 -12.83 20.16
N PRO A 891 14.58 -14.03 20.63
CA PRO A 891 13.45 -14.88 20.20
C PRO A 891 12.18 -14.85 21.08
N THR A 892 12.03 -13.88 21.99
CA THR A 892 11.01 -13.84 23.05
C THR A 892 9.60 -13.33 22.66
N TYR A 893 9.27 -13.31 21.36
CA TYR A 893 7.94 -12.86 20.90
C TYR A 893 6.80 -13.70 21.52
N PRO A 894 5.76 -13.06 22.12
CA PRO A 894 4.68 -13.77 22.78
C PRO A 894 3.73 -14.44 21.78
N THR A 895 3.14 -15.58 22.17
CA THR A 895 2.07 -16.25 21.42
C THR A 895 0.68 -15.74 21.79
N THR A 896 0.55 -15.13 22.97
CA THR A 896 -0.72 -14.63 23.54
C THR A 896 -1.36 -13.52 22.72
N ARG A 897 -0.56 -12.81 21.90
CA ARG A 897 -1.01 -11.75 21.00
C ARG A 897 -1.45 -12.25 19.62
N SER A 898 -1.23 -13.53 19.29
CA SER A 898 -1.73 -14.08 18.03
C SER A 898 -3.24 -14.25 18.06
N ILE A 899 -3.89 -13.93 16.94
CA ILE A 899 -5.32 -14.23 16.74
C ILE A 899 -5.62 -15.74 16.81
N PHE A 900 -4.61 -16.58 16.65
CA PHE A 900 -4.71 -18.03 16.79
C PHE A 900 -4.35 -18.53 18.20
N GLY A 901 -3.76 -17.68 19.04
CA GLY A 901 -3.31 -18.01 20.41
C GLY A 901 -2.12 -18.97 20.50
N ILE A 902 -1.55 -19.37 19.37
CA ILE A 902 -0.51 -20.43 19.29
C ILE A 902 0.75 -20.00 18.53
N TYR A 903 0.68 -18.92 17.75
CA TYR A 903 1.79 -18.49 16.89
C TYR A 903 2.53 -17.30 17.47
N LYS A 904 3.83 -17.23 17.21
CA LYS A 904 4.65 -16.08 17.62
C LYS A 904 4.37 -14.86 16.74
N GLN A 905 4.38 -13.68 17.36
CA GLN A 905 4.08 -12.39 16.72
C GLN A 905 5.33 -11.67 16.20
N GLY A 906 5.98 -12.22 15.17
CA GLY A 906 7.15 -11.59 14.54
C GLY A 906 7.26 -11.91 13.06
N TYR A 907 7.97 -11.06 12.31
CA TYR A 907 8.28 -11.29 10.91
C TYR A 907 9.59 -12.06 10.76
N PRO A 908 9.66 -13.10 9.89
CA PRO A 908 10.87 -13.91 9.71
C PRO A 908 11.89 -13.23 8.78
N THR A 909 12.18 -11.95 9.04
CA THR A 909 13.20 -11.12 8.40
C THR A 909 14.26 -10.74 9.42
N ASN A 910 15.52 -10.63 9.00
CA ASN A 910 16.61 -10.32 9.91
C ASN A 910 16.77 -8.80 10.07
N ASN A 911 16.04 -8.01 9.27
CA ASN A 911 16.12 -6.57 9.28
C ASN A 911 15.55 -6.05 10.60
N THR A 912 16.42 -5.41 11.40
CA THR A 912 16.10 -4.93 12.75
C THR A 912 15.47 -6.04 13.61
N SER A 913 15.98 -7.28 13.53
CA SER A 913 15.45 -8.45 14.25
C SER A 913 13.95 -8.75 13.99
N GLY A 914 13.50 -8.48 12.77
CA GLY A 914 12.12 -8.71 12.33
C GLY A 914 11.18 -7.53 12.51
N LYS A 915 11.70 -6.37 12.94
CA LYS A 915 10.89 -5.17 13.22
C LYS A 915 10.65 -4.29 11.99
N ALA A 916 11.45 -4.43 10.93
CA ALA A 916 11.31 -3.66 9.68
C ALA A 916 11.08 -4.61 8.48
N PRO A 917 9.87 -5.18 8.33
CA PRO A 917 9.65 -6.29 7.41
C PRO A 917 9.53 -5.90 5.94
N TYR A 918 9.31 -4.62 5.65
CA TYR A 918 8.93 -4.11 4.32
C TYR A 918 10.09 -3.97 3.33
N TYR A 919 11.34 -4.23 3.75
CA TYR A 919 12.51 -4.24 2.88
C TYR A 919 13.66 -5.06 3.49
N GLU A 920 14.62 -5.46 2.65
CA GLU A 920 15.93 -5.92 3.10
C GLU A 920 16.98 -4.88 2.69
N ILE A 921 17.93 -4.59 3.56
CA ILE A 921 18.83 -3.44 3.39
C ILE A 921 19.72 -3.57 2.14
N PRO A 922 19.84 -2.52 1.30
CA PRO A 922 20.91 -2.44 0.29
C PRO A 922 22.25 -2.06 0.91
N ASN A 923 23.33 -2.26 0.16
CA ASN A 923 24.57 -1.54 0.43
C ASN A 923 24.38 -0.07 0.00
N ARG A 924 24.36 0.86 0.96
CA ARG A 924 24.08 2.27 0.70
C ARG A 924 25.38 3.03 0.53
N ASN A 925 25.65 3.47 -0.70
CA ASN A 925 26.78 4.32 -1.03
C ASN A 925 26.23 5.73 -1.24
N TRP A 926 26.61 6.67 -0.40
CA TRP A 926 26.11 8.05 -0.44
C TRP A 926 27.30 8.98 -0.59
N GLY A 927 27.14 10.00 -1.42
CA GLY A 927 28.21 10.97 -1.69
C GLY A 927 27.64 12.31 -2.10
N PHE A 928 28.49 13.34 -2.03
CA PHE A 928 28.18 14.63 -2.63
C PHE A 928 28.49 14.57 -4.13
N ASP A 929 27.53 14.96 -4.96
CA ASP A 929 27.74 15.09 -6.39
C ASP A 929 28.50 16.40 -6.68
N VAL A 930 29.79 16.29 -7.00
CA VAL A 930 30.64 17.48 -7.26
C VAL A 930 30.23 18.22 -8.53
N GLY A 931 29.43 17.60 -9.42
CA GLY A 931 28.85 18.27 -10.57
C GLY A 931 27.96 19.45 -10.19
N LEU A 932 27.40 19.44 -8.97
CA LEU A 932 26.64 20.55 -8.41
C LEU A 932 27.44 21.85 -8.31
N LEU A 933 28.78 21.77 -8.14
CA LEU A 933 29.66 22.94 -8.04
C LEU A 933 29.90 23.63 -9.40
N ALA A 934 29.71 22.90 -10.51
CA ALA A 934 29.89 23.43 -11.87
C ALA A 934 28.62 24.11 -12.41
N GLN A 935 27.46 23.88 -11.79
CA GLN A 935 26.19 24.43 -12.23
C GLN A 935 25.93 25.82 -11.65
N VAL A 936 25.20 26.64 -12.41
CA VAL A 936 24.61 27.87 -11.87
C VAL A 936 23.56 27.50 -10.83
N PRO A 937 23.48 28.22 -9.69
CA PRO A 937 22.56 27.86 -8.61
C PRO A 937 21.11 27.92 -9.12
N ASP A 938 20.35 26.89 -8.77
CA ASP A 938 18.92 26.83 -9.04
C ASP A 938 18.12 27.67 -8.02
N LEU A 939 16.80 27.78 -8.19
CA LEU A 939 15.98 28.62 -7.30
C LEU A 939 16.04 28.12 -5.85
N PHE A 940 16.04 26.81 -5.65
CA PHE A 940 16.13 26.19 -4.32
C PHE A 940 17.44 26.58 -3.61
N SER A 941 18.57 26.38 -4.28
CA SER A 941 19.90 26.70 -3.76
C SER A 941 20.04 28.19 -3.46
N ASN A 942 19.54 29.05 -4.35
CA ASN A 942 19.54 30.50 -4.11
C ASN A 942 18.74 30.88 -2.86
N GLN A 943 17.54 30.32 -2.67
CA GLN A 943 16.75 30.62 -1.48
C GLN A 943 17.33 30.04 -0.19
N PHE A 944 18.06 28.93 -0.27
CA PHE A 944 18.70 28.31 0.89
C PHE A 944 19.91 29.09 1.42
N VAL A 945 20.61 29.81 0.54
CA VAL A 945 21.85 30.56 0.89
C VAL A 945 21.56 32.01 1.30
N LEU A 946 20.35 32.51 1.05
CA LEU A 946 19.96 33.85 1.49
C LEU A 946 19.65 33.84 3.00
N ALA A 947 20.28 34.76 3.75
CA ALA A 947 19.94 34.98 5.15
C ALA A 947 18.43 35.25 5.26
N PRO A 948 17.70 34.56 6.16
CA PRO A 948 16.27 34.76 6.28
C PRO A 948 15.95 36.23 6.52
N THR A 949 15.09 36.81 5.69
CA THR A 949 14.63 38.21 5.83
C THR A 949 13.58 38.37 6.93
N GLY A 950 13.07 37.25 7.46
CA GLY A 950 12.19 37.19 8.62
C GLY A 950 12.93 36.75 9.89
N LYS A 951 12.36 37.06 11.05
CA LYS A 951 12.85 36.51 12.32
C LYS A 951 12.76 34.97 12.25
N PRO A 952 13.81 34.22 12.62
CA PRO A 952 13.72 32.76 12.68
C PRO A 952 12.58 32.32 13.60
N ASN A 953 11.87 31.25 13.22
CA ASN A 953 10.95 30.55 14.13
C ASN A 953 11.79 29.74 15.14
N GLU A 954 12.36 30.44 16.11
CA GLU A 954 13.15 29.87 17.20
C GLU A 954 12.25 29.09 18.16
N PHE A 955 12.12 27.77 17.96
CA PHE A 955 11.69 26.87 19.04
C PHE A 955 12.84 26.56 20.02
N PHE A 956 14.05 26.97 19.68
CA PHE A 956 15.19 27.01 20.58
C PHE A 956 15.59 28.46 20.77
N ARG A 957 15.31 29.00 21.95
CA ARG A 957 15.98 30.21 22.40
C ARG A 957 17.45 29.84 22.56
N GLU A 958 18.34 30.41 21.74
CA GLU A 958 19.74 30.49 22.16
C GLU A 958 19.76 31.32 23.43
N VAL A 959 19.87 30.62 24.56
CA VAL A 959 19.87 31.27 25.86
C VAL A 959 21.19 32.00 25.97
N ASN A 960 21.14 33.33 25.93
CA ASN A 960 22.33 34.17 26.03
C ASN A 960 23.13 33.74 27.26
N ARG A 961 24.45 33.78 27.18
CA ARG A 961 25.34 33.49 28.31
C ARG A 961 25.07 34.36 29.55
N ASN A 962 24.42 35.51 29.35
CA ASN A 962 23.97 36.42 30.39
C ASN A 962 22.59 36.09 30.98
N ASP A 963 21.91 35.05 30.49
CA ASP A 963 20.67 34.58 31.08
C ASP A 963 20.92 33.93 32.44
N GLU A 964 20.03 34.23 33.37
CA GLU A 964 20.16 33.85 34.76
C GLU A 964 20.27 32.33 34.96
N TRP A 965 19.57 31.53 34.16
CA TRP A 965 19.63 30.07 34.24
C TRP A 965 21.02 29.53 33.83
N VAL A 966 21.59 30.08 32.75
CA VAL A 966 22.93 29.73 32.27
C VAL A 966 23.99 30.23 33.26
N GLN A 967 23.86 31.45 33.75
CA GLN A 967 24.77 32.00 34.76
C GLN A 967 24.75 31.18 36.06
N THR A 968 23.58 30.66 36.46
CA THR A 968 23.45 29.78 37.63
C THR A 968 24.21 28.46 37.45
N LEU A 969 24.10 27.83 36.27
CA LEU A 969 24.85 26.61 35.94
C LEU A 969 26.37 26.88 35.92
N LEU A 970 26.80 28.02 35.39
CA LEU A 970 28.22 28.43 35.38
C LEU A 970 28.76 28.72 36.80
N CYS A 971 27.89 28.92 37.78
CA CYS A 971 28.27 29.09 39.18
C CYS A 971 28.37 27.79 39.98
N ALA A 972 28.03 26.64 39.40
CA ALA A 972 28.01 25.35 40.07
C ALA A 972 29.36 25.01 40.74
N LYS A 973 29.27 24.40 41.93
CA LYS A 973 30.41 23.86 42.69
C LYS A 973 30.32 22.34 42.73
N ILE A 974 31.46 21.67 42.74
CA ILE A 974 31.55 20.23 42.94
C ILE A 974 31.41 19.96 44.44
N ILE A 975 30.59 18.96 44.78
CA ILE A 975 30.44 18.51 46.17
C ILE A 975 31.64 17.64 46.49
N ASP A 976 32.48 18.09 47.43
CA ASP A 976 33.71 17.38 47.80
C ASP A 976 33.42 16.20 48.74
N ASP A 977 32.39 16.31 49.58
CA ASP A 977 31.87 15.22 50.41
C ASP A 977 30.34 15.33 50.57
N PRO A 978 29.55 14.44 49.92
CA PRO A 978 28.09 14.47 49.99
C PRO A 978 27.52 13.96 51.32
N THR A 979 28.36 13.46 52.24
CA THR A 979 27.91 12.83 53.49
C THR A 979 27.76 13.80 54.66
N VAL A 980 28.26 15.04 54.53
CA VAL A 980 28.16 16.10 55.55
C VAL A 980 26.96 17.00 55.23
N THR A 981 26.20 17.46 56.25
CA THR A 981 25.02 18.32 56.05
C THR A 981 25.19 19.68 56.75
N PRO A 982 25.18 20.80 56.00
CA PRO A 982 25.07 20.88 54.55
C PRO A 982 26.34 20.41 53.82
N PRO A 983 26.23 19.92 52.56
CA PRO A 983 27.37 19.42 51.80
C PRO A 983 28.45 20.49 51.64
N ILE A 984 29.71 20.13 51.89
CA ILE A 984 30.84 21.02 51.69
C ILE A 984 31.22 20.99 50.20
N ALA A 985 31.17 22.16 49.56
CA ALA A 985 31.54 22.35 48.16
C ALA A 985 32.57 23.49 48.04
N THR A 986 33.84 23.13 47.95
CA THR A 986 34.99 24.06 47.87
C THR A 986 35.50 24.24 46.44
N SER A 987 35.39 23.20 45.61
CA SER A 987 35.89 23.22 44.23
C SER A 987 34.80 23.66 43.24
N VAL A 988 35.19 24.43 42.23
CA VAL A 988 34.27 25.01 41.23
C VAL A 988 34.15 24.04 40.05
N ALA A 989 32.93 23.80 39.56
CA ALA A 989 32.69 22.82 38.49
C ALA A 989 33.09 23.31 37.10
N VAL A 990 33.35 24.61 36.97
CA VAL A 990 33.63 25.30 35.71
C VAL A 990 34.88 26.17 35.87
N ASN A 991 35.73 26.23 34.84
CA ASN A 991 36.97 27.02 34.86
C ASN A 991 36.69 28.51 35.12
N SER A 992 37.59 29.18 35.86
CA SER A 992 37.39 30.56 36.35
C SER A 992 37.20 31.61 35.27
N ASP A 993 37.79 31.39 34.09
CA ASP A 993 37.68 32.26 32.91
C ASP A 993 36.28 32.22 32.27
N GLN A 994 35.49 31.20 32.58
CA GLN A 994 34.15 30.99 32.02
C GLN A 994 33.03 31.40 32.99
N ARG A 995 33.35 31.81 34.22
CA ARG A 995 32.37 32.10 35.29
C ARG A 995 32.01 33.58 35.39
N PRO A 996 30.71 33.92 35.52
CA PRO A 996 30.28 35.28 35.79
C PRO A 996 30.47 35.61 37.28
N ASN A 997 31.69 35.98 37.68
CA ASN A 997 32.09 36.10 39.09
C ASN A 997 31.17 36.99 39.94
N GLN A 998 30.75 38.15 39.42
CA GLN A 998 29.84 39.05 40.14
C GLN A 998 28.44 38.43 40.38
N PHE A 999 27.94 37.68 39.39
CA PHE A 999 26.66 36.97 39.50
C PHE A 999 26.77 35.78 40.48
N CYS A 1000 27.87 35.03 40.42
CA CYS A 1000 28.09 33.92 41.34
C CYS A 1000 28.19 34.38 42.80
N GLN A 1001 28.85 35.51 43.05
CA GLN A 1001 28.98 36.10 44.39
C GLN A 1001 27.62 36.58 44.93
N SER A 1002 26.80 37.23 44.11
CA SER A 1002 25.49 37.74 44.54
C SER A 1002 24.47 36.63 44.86
N ARG A 1003 24.64 35.43 44.29
CA ARG A 1003 23.74 34.27 44.48
C ARG A 1003 24.23 33.22 45.48
N SER A 1004 25.53 33.19 45.81
CA SER A 1004 26.10 32.18 46.71
C SER A 1004 26.23 32.61 48.18
N GLY A 1005 25.88 33.86 48.51
CA GLY A 1005 25.76 34.31 49.91
C GLY A 1005 27.04 34.23 50.74
N SER A 1006 28.21 34.31 50.09
CA SER A 1006 29.53 34.36 50.73
C SER A 1006 30.40 35.43 50.12
#